data_AF-A0A7V2VK33-F1
#
_entry.id   AF-A0A7V2VK33-F1
#
_cell.length_a   1.000
_cell.length_b   1.000
_cell.length_c   1.000
_cell.angle_alpha   90.00
_cell.angle_beta   90.00
_cell.angle_gamma   90.00
#
_symmetry.space_group_name_H-M   'P 1'
#
loop_
_entity.id
_entity.type
_entity.pdbx_description
1 polymer ?
#
loop_
_entity_poly.entity_id
_entity_poly.type
_entity_poly.pdbx_seq_one_letter_code
_entity_poly.pdbx_strand_id
1 'polypeptide(L)'
;MNRKTRFVLTLALVLFGGAALWATWSWAAPGAASPAQGGGAPTVVSYQGEVVVDSTPFTGIGYFKFAIVDAAGTTTYWSNDGSSVGGGEPTAAVSLTVSNGLFNVLLGDTSLDNMTQELTATVFEQPDRYLRVWFSDDGSVFTRLSPDTRIAAVPYALRAEQASVVSWDGLTDVPAGFADGVDDDTTYTATTGLTLEGNVFGADTTWFDGRYQQHYAQVVVVAKSGGDYVSIQAAIDSITDATAAKPYLVWVAPGIYSDTVTIKPYIHLQGAGQEVTVITSTVASTGPDTPFATLVLTSNVSLRDLTVTNEGAGSFATALLAPEGATDTLVADVTARAQGNNTTNYGIYLFGSGTNVTLRDVTALAENGSNNNYGLYNYGGATARVRGGSFTGRGGTANAYGLFNAATLYVEGVIALGENGGGSNAGLRNGGSGTVTVHGGSFTGRGGDDAYGLFNDATLDVEDATALGEDGSVFSVGLGSYSSGTVTVHGGSLTGRGGGQAYGLANRGTLNTEGVTVLGEDGSLESYGGYNTSGGVVTVHGGSLTGRGGGSTYGFRNYYGTVTIEGATLSGKNGSNNYGLHNHLSSTATATQSVIKGGTNAVYNVGGTVTLSNSRLVGGAVYGTVTCVAVSRGTTFNASGCP
;
A
#
# COMPACT_ATOMS: atom_id res chain seq x y z
N MET A 1 18.95 21.21 134.89
CA MET A 1 18.06 22.31 134.43
C MET A 1 17.79 22.13 132.93
N ASN A 2 16.61 22.57 132.44
CA ASN A 2 16.14 22.82 131.05
C ASN A 2 17.04 22.47 129.83
N ARG A 3 16.55 22.01 128.65
CA ARG A 3 15.20 21.61 128.13
C ARG A 3 15.39 20.91 126.74
N LYS A 4 14.57 19.87 126.43
CA LYS A 4 14.03 19.34 125.13
C LYS A 4 14.83 19.54 123.79
N THR A 5 14.88 18.60 122.82
CA THR A 5 13.75 17.84 122.17
C THR A 5 14.23 16.52 121.44
N ARG A 6 13.28 15.65 121.04
CA ARG A 6 13.39 14.28 120.40
C ARG A 6 13.54 14.34 118.85
N PHE A 7 13.71 13.28 118.00
CA PHE A 7 13.23 11.86 117.87
C PHE A 7 14.33 11.00 117.14
N VAL A 8 14.63 9.69 117.40
CA VAL A 8 13.88 8.39 117.28
C VAL A 8 13.80 7.87 115.80
N LEU A 9 14.54 6.84 115.35
CA LEU A 9 14.30 5.35 115.38
C LEU A 9 13.38 4.82 114.21
N THR A 10 13.51 3.65 113.53
CA THR A 10 14.34 2.40 113.66
C THR A 10 14.32 1.46 112.40
N LEU A 11 15.34 0.58 112.23
CA LEU A 11 15.30 -0.87 111.83
C LEU A 11 15.32 -1.43 110.36
N ALA A 12 16.21 -2.44 110.16
CA ALA A 12 16.22 -3.72 109.40
C ALA A 12 15.58 -3.98 107.99
N LEU A 13 16.46 -4.47 107.07
CA LEU A 13 16.58 -5.84 106.51
C LEU A 13 15.40 -6.58 105.78
N VAL A 14 15.77 -7.25 104.65
CA VAL A 14 15.17 -8.46 103.97
C VAL A 14 14.17 -8.30 102.79
N LEU A 15 14.68 -8.72 101.61
CA LEU A 15 14.15 -9.47 100.43
C LEU A 15 12.65 -9.50 99.95
N PHE A 16 12.57 -9.69 98.62
CA PHE A 16 11.59 -10.40 97.78
C PHE A 16 10.22 -9.78 97.41
N GLY A 17 10.07 -9.47 96.10
CA GLY A 17 9.09 -10.15 95.22
C GLY A 17 7.68 -9.56 95.00
N GLY A 18 7.28 -9.43 93.73
CA GLY A 18 5.88 -9.71 93.30
C GLY A 18 4.95 -8.56 92.87
N ALA A 19 4.77 -8.42 91.55
CA ALA A 19 3.52 -8.13 90.81
C ALA A 19 2.52 -6.98 91.18
N ALA A 20 2.30 -6.08 90.19
CA ALA A 20 1.03 -5.51 89.67
C ALA A 20 -0.07 -4.97 90.64
N LEU A 21 -0.70 -3.79 90.45
CA LEU A 21 -1.49 -3.34 89.29
C LEU A 21 -1.81 -1.81 89.32
N TRP A 22 -1.83 -1.18 88.13
CA TRP A 22 -2.80 -0.18 87.59
C TRP A 22 -3.41 0.94 88.47
N ALA A 23 -3.23 2.22 88.04
CA ALA A 23 -4.30 3.11 87.50
C ALA A 23 -3.91 4.62 87.50
N THR A 24 -3.73 5.19 86.29
CA THR A 24 -4.30 6.45 85.72
C THR A 24 -4.43 7.74 86.60
N TRP A 25 -4.33 8.99 86.12
CA TRP A 25 -4.92 9.68 84.95
C TRP A 25 -3.99 10.78 84.35
N SER A 26 -4.43 11.48 83.29
CA SER A 26 -3.61 12.18 82.26
C SER A 26 -3.82 13.70 82.10
N TRP A 27 -3.12 14.27 81.09
CA TRP A 27 -3.12 15.65 80.49
C TRP A 27 -2.04 16.62 81.01
N ALA A 28 -1.37 17.47 80.21
CA ALA A 28 -1.21 17.58 78.73
C ALA A 28 0.06 18.41 78.35
N ALA A 29 0.36 18.59 77.04
CA ALA A 29 1.58 19.24 76.51
C ALA A 29 1.48 20.78 76.30
N PRO A 30 2.62 21.47 76.13
CA PRO A 30 2.94 22.04 74.81
C PRO A 30 4.40 21.79 74.36
N GLY A 31 4.65 21.88 73.04
CA GLY A 31 5.96 21.57 72.43
C GLY A 31 6.94 22.75 72.32
N ALA A 32 8.21 22.45 72.04
CA ALA A 32 9.25 23.44 71.74
C ALA A 32 10.31 22.90 70.77
N ALA A 33 10.73 23.80 69.87
CA ALA A 33 11.87 23.82 68.94
C ALA A 33 12.88 22.65 68.86
N SER A 34 13.22 22.29 67.62
CA SER A 34 14.41 21.51 67.26
C SER A 34 15.71 22.19 67.73
N PRO A 35 16.61 21.50 68.45
CA PRO A 35 17.99 21.95 68.63
C PRO A 35 18.81 21.71 67.36
N ALA A 36 19.77 22.60 67.08
CA ALA A 36 20.64 22.50 65.92
C ALA A 36 21.65 21.34 66.01
N GLN A 37 22.11 20.83 64.86
CA GLN A 37 23.38 20.11 64.79
C GLN A 37 24.54 21.05 65.13
N GLY A 38 25.49 20.57 65.93
CA GLY A 38 26.76 21.27 66.18
C GLY A 38 27.43 20.85 67.48
N GLY A 39 28.46 20.00 67.38
CA GLY A 39 29.30 19.60 68.50
C GLY A 39 29.47 18.08 68.61
N GLY A 40 30.60 17.57 68.12
CA GLY A 40 31.09 16.26 68.53
C GLY A 40 31.44 16.24 70.03
N ALA A 41 31.71 15.06 70.59
CA ALA A 41 32.15 14.95 71.98
C ALA A 41 33.41 15.84 72.21
N PRO A 42 33.51 16.58 73.33
CA PRO A 42 34.67 17.43 73.60
C PRO A 42 35.99 16.67 73.51
N THR A 43 36.98 17.25 72.82
CA THR A 43 38.30 16.67 72.56
C THR A 43 39.32 16.88 73.70
N VAL A 44 38.83 17.29 74.87
CA VAL A 44 39.65 17.57 76.06
C VAL A 44 39.13 16.79 77.26
N VAL A 45 40.04 16.32 78.12
CA VAL A 45 39.69 15.56 79.34
C VAL A 45 40.03 16.38 80.57
N SER A 46 39.01 16.76 81.35
CA SER A 46 39.23 17.46 82.62
C SER A 46 39.87 16.53 83.64
N TYR A 47 40.96 16.98 84.27
CA TYR A 47 41.63 16.30 85.36
C TYR A 47 41.90 17.27 86.52
N GLN A 48 41.45 16.89 87.71
CA GLN A 48 41.72 17.61 88.96
C GLN A 48 42.67 16.79 89.82
N GLY A 49 43.66 17.43 90.42
CA GLY A 49 44.63 16.80 91.32
C GLY A 49 44.95 17.67 92.54
N GLU A 50 45.64 17.06 93.50
CA GLU A 50 46.15 17.72 94.70
C GLU A 50 47.68 17.57 94.79
N VAL A 51 48.36 18.63 95.21
CA VAL A 51 49.82 18.66 95.44
C VAL A 51 50.12 19.20 96.83
N VAL A 52 50.97 18.46 97.54
CA VAL A 52 51.43 18.77 98.90
C VAL A 52 52.95 18.77 98.90
N VAL A 53 53.56 19.86 99.37
CA VAL A 53 55.02 20.01 99.52
C VAL A 53 55.32 20.12 101.01
N ASP A 54 56.28 19.33 101.50
CA ASP A 54 56.65 19.22 102.93
C ASP A 54 55.46 19.07 103.89
N SER A 55 54.46 18.27 103.49
CA SER A 55 53.21 18.03 104.23
C SER A 55 52.28 19.26 104.35
N THR A 56 52.49 20.31 103.55
CA THR A 56 51.61 21.48 103.44
C THR A 56 51.01 21.60 102.03
N PRO A 57 49.70 21.93 101.87
CA PRO A 57 49.09 22.09 100.55
C PRO A 57 49.73 23.24 99.77
N PHE A 58 50.27 22.96 98.58
CA PHE A 58 51.00 23.96 97.80
C PHE A 58 50.07 25.08 97.30
N THR A 59 50.53 26.33 97.31
CA THR A 59 49.77 27.47 96.78
C THR A 59 50.72 28.40 96.02
N GLY A 60 50.46 28.61 94.73
CA GLY A 60 51.35 29.32 93.82
C GLY A 60 51.18 28.87 92.37
N ILE A 61 52.14 29.20 91.51
CA ILE A 61 52.26 28.59 90.19
C ILE A 61 53.01 27.27 90.34
N GLY A 62 52.41 26.18 89.90
CA GLY A 62 53.01 24.86 89.84
C GLY A 62 53.33 24.47 88.41
N TYR A 63 54.44 23.78 88.19
CA TYR A 63 54.85 23.28 86.88
C TYR A 63 54.53 21.79 86.80
N PHE A 64 53.73 21.41 85.80
CA PHE A 64 53.22 20.06 85.66
C PHE A 64 53.62 19.45 84.31
N LYS A 65 53.87 18.15 84.31
CA LYS A 65 54.05 17.34 83.10
C LYS A 65 53.10 16.16 83.14
N PHE A 66 52.54 15.80 82.00
CA PHE A 66 51.49 14.79 81.89
C PHE A 66 51.82 13.77 80.81
N ALA A 67 51.61 12.49 81.11
CA ALA A 67 51.65 11.40 80.14
C ALA A 67 50.50 10.42 80.39
N ILE A 68 49.95 9.83 79.32
CA ILE A 68 49.02 8.72 79.40
C ILE A 68 49.77 7.45 79.03
N VAL A 69 49.71 6.45 79.93
CA VAL A 69 50.48 5.21 79.87
C VAL A 69 49.61 3.96 79.99
N ASP A 70 50.19 2.79 79.71
CA ASP A 70 49.63 1.47 80.03
C ASP A 70 49.61 1.20 81.55
N ALA A 71 48.90 0.15 81.96
CA ALA A 71 48.84 -0.28 83.37
C ALA A 71 50.19 -0.65 83.98
N ALA A 72 51.15 -1.12 83.16
CA ALA A 72 52.53 -1.38 83.58
C ALA A 72 53.36 -0.10 83.71
N GLY A 73 52.92 1.01 83.09
CA GLY A 73 53.61 2.28 83.13
C GLY A 73 54.87 2.35 82.29
N THR A 74 54.98 1.47 81.28
CA THR A 74 56.12 1.21 80.40
C THR A 74 55.91 1.67 78.96
N THR A 75 54.67 1.96 78.56
CA THR A 75 54.32 2.46 77.22
C THR A 75 53.67 3.82 77.34
N THR A 76 54.12 4.82 76.59
CA THR A 76 53.43 6.11 76.46
C THR A 76 52.52 6.08 75.24
N TYR A 77 51.26 6.50 75.40
CA TYR A 77 50.30 6.71 74.30
C TYR A 77 50.06 8.19 73.99
N TRP A 78 50.27 9.07 74.98
CA TRP A 78 50.17 10.52 74.82
C TRP A 78 51.03 11.21 75.88
N SER A 79 51.51 12.42 75.61
CA SER A 79 52.06 13.33 76.62
C SER A 79 51.84 14.78 76.21
N ASN A 80 51.86 15.71 77.17
CA ASN A 80 51.47 17.11 76.91
C ASN A 80 52.28 17.77 75.77
N ASP A 81 53.55 17.42 75.60
CA ASP A 81 54.44 17.94 74.55
C ASP A 81 54.81 16.92 73.46
N GLY A 82 54.40 15.66 73.61
CA GLY A 82 54.71 14.56 72.71
C GLY A 82 56.08 13.91 72.89
N SER A 83 56.89 14.33 73.88
CA SER A 83 58.27 13.86 74.02
C SER A 83 58.45 12.64 74.92
N SER A 84 57.44 12.26 75.71
CA SER A 84 57.52 11.10 76.60
C SER A 84 57.59 9.78 75.82
N VAL A 85 58.65 9.02 76.07
CA VAL A 85 58.86 7.67 75.52
C VAL A 85 58.98 6.67 76.67
N GLY A 86 58.38 5.48 76.53
CA GLY A 86 58.53 4.39 77.50
C GLY A 86 57.95 4.68 78.90
N GLY A 87 56.97 5.58 79.01
CA GLY A 87 56.45 6.10 80.28
C GLY A 87 57.34 7.15 80.97
N GLY A 88 58.40 7.62 80.29
CA GLY A 88 59.34 8.62 80.81
C GLY A 88 58.73 10.02 80.98
N GLU A 89 59.49 10.92 81.62
CA GLU A 89 59.08 12.30 81.85
C GLU A 89 59.06 13.13 80.54
N PRO A 90 57.99 13.91 80.27
CA PRO A 90 57.96 14.91 79.19
C PRO A 90 59.07 15.97 79.32
N THR A 91 59.37 16.69 78.24
CA THR A 91 60.43 17.71 78.25
C THR A 91 59.92 19.04 78.78
N ALA A 92 58.83 19.55 78.20
CA ALA A 92 58.23 20.83 78.52
C ALA A 92 57.13 20.69 79.59
N ALA A 93 57.08 21.64 80.53
CA ALA A 93 56.10 21.68 81.61
C ALA A 93 55.03 22.75 81.38
N VAL A 94 53.79 22.39 81.69
CA VAL A 94 52.61 23.28 81.66
C VAL A 94 52.51 23.98 83.01
N SER A 95 52.38 25.31 83.00
CA SER A 95 52.26 26.11 84.21
C SER A 95 50.80 26.21 84.62
N LEU A 96 50.43 25.75 85.82
CA LEU A 96 49.06 25.80 86.35
C LEU A 96 49.02 26.55 87.67
N THR A 97 47.94 27.28 87.93
CA THR A 97 47.72 27.89 89.26
C THR A 97 47.23 26.81 90.22
N VAL A 98 47.93 26.64 91.33
CA VAL A 98 47.58 25.73 92.42
C VAL A 98 47.10 26.55 93.62
N SER A 99 45.97 26.18 94.20
CA SER A 99 45.36 26.88 95.33
C SER A 99 44.99 25.89 96.43
N ASN A 100 45.64 26.01 97.60
CA ASN A 100 45.48 25.09 98.73
C ASN A 100 45.60 23.62 98.29
N GLY A 101 46.69 23.33 97.56
CA GLY A 101 47.03 22.03 96.98
C GLY A 101 46.30 21.69 95.68
N LEU A 102 45.12 22.26 95.42
CA LEU A 102 44.28 21.84 94.29
C LEU A 102 44.64 22.54 92.98
N PHE A 103 44.66 21.77 91.89
CA PHE A 103 44.75 22.24 90.51
C PHE A 103 43.74 21.51 89.62
N ASN A 104 43.35 22.13 88.50
CA ASN A 104 42.57 21.51 87.44
C ASN A 104 43.22 21.81 86.08
N VAL A 105 43.13 20.87 85.15
CA VAL A 105 43.64 21.00 83.79
C VAL A 105 42.69 20.34 82.79
N LEU A 106 42.59 20.91 81.59
CA LEU A 106 41.96 20.26 80.44
C LEU A 106 43.07 19.59 79.63
N LEU A 107 43.22 18.27 79.76
CA LEU A 107 44.24 17.52 79.04
C LEU A 107 43.91 17.51 77.54
N GLY A 108 44.89 17.84 76.71
CA GLY A 108 44.72 18.01 75.27
C GLY A 108 44.32 19.43 74.84
N ASP A 109 44.17 20.38 75.77
CA ASP A 109 43.89 21.78 75.45
C ASP A 109 45.15 22.49 74.95
N THR A 110 45.30 22.58 73.63
CA THR A 110 46.46 23.18 72.97
C THR A 110 46.52 24.71 73.07
N SER A 111 45.55 25.36 73.75
CA SER A 111 45.65 26.77 74.13
C SER A 111 46.51 27.02 75.38
N LEU A 112 46.86 25.96 76.13
CA LEU A 112 47.79 26.04 77.27
C LEU A 112 49.24 25.96 76.79
N ASP A 113 50.08 26.89 77.25
CA ASP A 113 51.52 26.87 76.98
C ASP A 113 52.14 25.51 77.37
N ASN A 114 52.94 24.96 76.45
CA ASN A 114 53.57 23.64 76.54
C ASN A 114 52.63 22.42 76.55
N MET A 115 51.34 22.57 76.24
CA MET A 115 50.43 21.45 75.94
C MET A 115 50.25 21.30 74.42
N THR A 116 51.32 21.00 73.68
CA THR A 116 51.32 21.01 72.21
C THR A 116 50.56 19.85 71.54
N GLN A 117 50.19 18.79 72.29
CA GLN A 117 49.51 17.61 71.73
C GLN A 117 48.03 17.55 72.08
N GLU A 118 47.17 17.53 71.06
CA GLU A 118 45.75 17.19 71.21
C GLU A 118 45.56 15.77 71.74
N LEU A 119 44.48 15.55 72.50
CA LEU A 119 44.14 14.24 73.08
C LEU A 119 43.08 13.53 72.22
N THR A 120 43.53 12.80 71.21
CA THR A 120 42.67 12.15 70.21
C THR A 120 42.13 10.79 70.66
N ALA A 121 41.06 10.33 70.02
CA ALA A 121 40.39 9.06 70.36
C ALA A 121 41.29 7.82 70.23
N THR A 122 42.30 7.87 69.36
CA THR A 122 43.27 6.78 69.13
C THR A 122 44.05 6.39 70.39
N VAL A 123 44.29 7.36 71.29
CA VAL A 123 44.93 7.13 72.59
C VAL A 123 44.15 6.11 73.45
N PHE A 124 42.83 6.01 73.25
CA PHE A 124 41.90 5.18 74.03
C PHE A 124 41.36 3.95 73.27
N GLU A 125 41.94 3.57 72.13
CA GLU A 125 41.54 2.39 71.34
C GLU A 125 41.65 1.05 72.09
N GLN A 126 42.43 0.99 73.17
CA GLN A 126 42.55 -0.19 74.02
C GLN A 126 42.17 0.18 75.46
N PRO A 127 41.58 -0.76 76.23
CA PRO A 127 41.24 -0.52 77.63
C PRO A 127 42.48 -0.22 78.50
N ASP A 128 42.21 0.24 79.73
CA ASP A 128 43.21 0.44 80.80
C ASP A 128 44.33 1.45 80.48
N ARG A 129 43.93 2.73 80.40
CA ARG A 129 44.84 3.89 80.35
C ARG A 129 44.99 4.56 81.71
N TYR A 130 46.19 5.04 82.00
CA TYR A 130 46.54 5.69 83.26
C TYR A 130 47.21 7.04 83.00
N LEU A 131 46.79 8.08 83.71
CA LEU A 131 47.44 9.38 83.73
C LEU A 131 48.59 9.36 84.74
N ARG A 132 49.80 9.65 84.26
CA ARG A 132 51.02 9.88 85.04
C ARG A 132 51.31 11.38 85.07
N VAL A 133 51.67 11.89 86.24
CA VAL A 133 51.89 13.32 86.48
C VAL A 133 53.26 13.52 87.16
N TRP A 134 53.98 14.54 86.74
CA TRP A 134 55.14 15.08 87.47
C TRP A 134 54.86 16.52 87.87
N PHE A 135 55.37 16.92 89.03
CA PHE A 135 55.21 18.25 89.60
C PHE A 135 56.57 18.86 90.00
N SER A 136 56.69 20.18 89.85
CA SER A 136 57.77 21.01 90.35
C SER A 136 57.21 22.35 90.84
N ASP A 137 57.70 22.86 91.96
CA ASP A 137 57.36 24.17 92.53
C ASP A 137 58.28 25.30 92.03
N ASP A 138 59.51 24.96 91.59
CA ASP A 138 60.49 25.90 91.04
C ASP A 138 60.62 25.84 89.50
N GLY A 139 60.06 24.81 88.87
CA GLY A 139 60.13 24.56 87.43
C GLY A 139 61.44 23.92 86.97
N SER A 140 62.32 23.52 87.89
CA SER A 140 63.66 22.99 87.61
C SER A 140 63.82 21.51 88.01
N VAL A 141 63.29 21.10 89.17
CA VAL A 141 63.34 19.70 89.65
C VAL A 141 61.93 19.12 89.70
N PHE A 142 61.68 18.09 88.91
CA PHE A 142 60.38 17.43 88.80
C PHE A 142 60.33 16.13 89.62
N THR A 143 59.27 15.98 90.41
CA THR A 143 58.96 14.77 91.16
C THR A 143 57.73 14.11 90.55
N ARG A 144 57.82 12.81 90.23
CA ARG A 144 56.67 12.03 89.77
C ARG A 144 55.69 11.80 90.93
N LEU A 145 54.42 12.16 90.72
CA LEU A 145 53.34 11.82 91.62
C LEU A 145 52.93 10.35 91.40
N SER A 146 52.76 9.60 92.48
CA SER A 146 52.50 8.15 92.46
C SER A 146 51.41 7.78 93.47
N PRO A 147 50.47 6.88 93.15
CA PRO A 147 50.37 6.09 91.91
C PRO A 147 49.82 6.87 90.71
N ASP A 148 50.01 6.30 89.50
CA ASP A 148 49.35 6.81 88.29
C ASP A 148 47.83 6.58 88.37
N THR A 149 47.02 7.51 87.86
CA THR A 149 45.55 7.50 88.02
C THR A 149 44.87 6.87 86.80
N ARG A 150 44.09 5.78 86.98
CA ARG A 150 43.33 5.16 85.88
C ARG A 150 42.28 6.12 85.32
N ILE A 151 42.25 6.27 83.99
CA ILE A 151 41.22 7.03 83.27
C ILE A 151 40.00 6.12 83.07
N ALA A 152 38.83 6.57 83.50
CA ALA A 152 37.57 5.84 83.39
C ALA A 152 36.69 6.40 82.25
N ALA A 153 35.79 5.57 81.71
CA ALA A 153 34.85 5.98 80.67
C ALA A 153 33.82 6.99 81.21
N VAL A 154 33.50 8.01 80.39
CA VAL A 154 32.50 9.04 80.69
C VAL A 154 31.13 8.68 80.07
N PRO A 155 29.99 9.22 80.57
CA PRO A 155 28.65 8.79 80.13
C PRO A 155 28.36 8.91 78.62
N TYR A 156 28.96 9.87 77.92
CA TYR A 156 28.84 9.99 76.46
C TYR A 156 29.56 8.87 75.70
N ALA A 157 30.65 8.30 76.23
CA ALA A 157 31.36 7.20 75.60
C ALA A 157 30.55 5.90 75.61
N LEU A 158 29.77 5.65 76.68
CA LEU A 158 28.87 4.50 76.79
C LEU A 158 27.73 4.53 75.76
N ARG A 159 27.37 5.71 75.23
CA ARG A 159 26.37 5.86 74.15
C ARG A 159 26.94 5.57 72.76
N ALA A 160 28.26 5.63 72.58
CA ALA A 160 28.89 5.42 71.27
C ALA A 160 29.01 3.94 70.88
N GLU A 161 29.09 3.02 71.85
CA GLU A 161 29.15 1.57 71.63
C GLU A 161 27.96 1.05 70.79
N GLN A 162 26.77 1.62 71.01
CA GLN A 162 25.53 1.27 70.31
C GLN A 162 25.49 1.69 68.84
N ALA A 163 26.42 2.52 68.35
CA ALA A 163 26.44 3.02 66.98
C ALA A 163 27.26 2.16 66.00
N SER A 164 27.86 1.06 66.47
CA SER A 164 28.77 0.22 65.68
C SER A 164 28.09 -0.63 64.59
N VAL A 165 26.78 -0.90 64.72
CA VAL A 165 25.94 -1.52 63.69
C VAL A 165 24.54 -0.89 63.76
N VAL A 166 24.07 -0.30 62.66
CA VAL A 166 22.70 0.21 62.54
C VAL A 166 21.91 -0.74 61.64
N SER A 167 20.85 -1.37 62.18
CA SER A 167 19.91 -2.14 61.36
C SER A 167 19.10 -1.21 60.46
N TRP A 168 18.58 -1.71 59.35
CA TRP A 168 17.59 -1.00 58.53
C TRP A 168 16.38 -0.54 59.37
N ASP A 169 15.95 -1.36 60.35
CA ASP A 169 14.88 -1.03 61.31
C ASP A 169 15.20 0.17 62.23
N GLY A 170 16.49 0.56 62.31
CA GLY A 170 16.98 1.67 63.14
C GLY A 170 16.94 3.03 62.45
N LEU A 171 16.58 3.07 61.16
CA LEU A 171 16.46 4.31 60.39
C LEU A 171 15.04 4.88 60.52
N THR A 172 14.94 6.17 60.79
CA THR A 172 13.67 6.92 60.74
C THR A 172 13.65 7.86 59.53
N ASP A 173 12.46 8.25 59.08
CA ASP A 173 12.22 8.99 57.84
C ASP A 173 12.72 8.29 56.55
N VAL A 174 12.73 6.94 56.56
CA VAL A 174 12.95 6.11 55.37
C VAL A 174 11.84 6.41 54.33
N PRO A 175 12.17 6.80 53.08
CA PRO A 175 11.17 6.99 52.04
C PRO A 175 10.38 5.70 51.78
N ALA A 176 9.08 5.81 51.49
CA ALA A 176 8.16 4.67 51.47
C ALA A 176 8.54 3.53 50.49
N GLY A 177 9.34 3.80 49.44
CA GLY A 177 9.86 2.77 48.53
C GLY A 177 10.92 1.85 49.15
N PHE A 178 11.66 2.33 50.16
CA PHE A 178 12.71 1.57 50.87
C PHE A 178 12.23 1.03 52.24
N ALA A 179 10.93 1.17 52.54
CA ALA A 179 10.36 0.86 53.86
C ALA A 179 10.09 -0.65 54.08
N ASP A 180 10.32 -1.50 53.07
CA ASP A 180 10.19 -2.96 53.15
C ASP A 180 11.51 -3.68 53.52
N GLY A 181 12.62 -2.93 53.63
CA GLY A 181 13.95 -3.46 53.95
C GLY A 181 14.69 -4.06 52.75
N VAL A 182 14.25 -3.78 51.52
CA VAL A 182 14.87 -4.21 50.27
C VAL A 182 15.33 -2.99 49.46
N ASP A 183 16.38 -3.17 48.66
CA ASP A 183 16.83 -2.20 47.66
C ASP A 183 16.04 -2.44 46.35
N ASP A 184 15.21 -1.47 45.93
CA ASP A 184 14.15 -1.66 44.93
C ASP A 184 14.60 -1.46 43.46
N ASP A 185 15.92 -1.46 43.23
CA ASP A 185 16.69 -1.04 42.04
C ASP A 185 16.42 -1.83 40.71
N THR A 186 15.32 -2.58 40.60
CA THR A 186 15.03 -3.48 39.46
C THR A 186 13.57 -3.62 39.00
N THR A 187 12.56 -3.00 39.64
CA THR A 187 11.14 -3.28 39.32
C THR A 187 10.55 -2.45 38.17
N TYR A 188 10.94 -2.76 36.93
CA TYR A 188 10.25 -2.28 35.74
C TYR A 188 8.99 -3.11 35.44
N THR A 189 7.89 -2.45 35.05
CA THR A 189 6.67 -3.13 34.55
C THR A 189 6.39 -2.68 33.13
N ALA A 190 6.41 -3.60 32.17
CA ALA A 190 5.95 -3.30 30.81
C ALA A 190 4.43 -3.12 30.78
N THR A 191 3.99 -2.04 30.14
CA THR A 191 2.57 -1.81 29.84
C THR A 191 2.18 -2.46 28.51
N THR A 192 0.88 -2.53 28.26
CA THR A 192 0.31 -2.93 26.96
C THR A 192 1.05 -2.33 25.75
N GLY A 193 1.54 -3.18 24.85
CA GLY A 193 2.36 -2.80 23.70
C GLY A 193 3.88 -2.89 23.90
N LEU A 194 4.35 -3.17 25.11
CA LEU A 194 5.76 -3.41 25.40
C LEU A 194 5.96 -4.81 26.00
N THR A 195 7.10 -5.41 25.70
CA THR A 195 7.65 -6.56 26.42
C THR A 195 8.82 -6.09 27.31
N LEU A 196 9.11 -6.83 28.37
CA LEU A 196 10.29 -6.61 29.20
C LEU A 196 11.04 -7.92 29.33
N GLU A 197 12.25 -7.98 28.78
CA GLU A 197 13.19 -9.09 29.00
C GLU A 197 14.35 -8.58 29.86
N GLY A 198 14.38 -9.02 31.12
CA GLY A 198 15.31 -8.50 32.13
C GLY A 198 15.05 -7.01 32.39
N ASN A 199 16.00 -6.16 31.98
CA ASN A 199 15.93 -4.70 32.08
C ASN A 199 15.80 -3.99 30.70
N VAL A 200 15.48 -4.73 29.64
CA VAL A 200 15.34 -4.18 28.28
C VAL A 200 13.87 -4.17 27.87
N PHE A 201 13.34 -2.99 27.55
CA PHE A 201 12.02 -2.84 26.93
C PHE A 201 12.09 -3.19 25.45
N GLY A 202 11.29 -4.18 25.04
CA GLY A 202 11.01 -4.50 23.65
C GLY A 202 9.64 -3.99 23.21
N ALA A 203 9.43 -3.88 21.90
CA ALA A 203 8.08 -3.74 21.36
C ALA A 203 7.37 -5.09 21.42
N ASP A 204 6.14 -5.14 21.95
CA ASP A 204 5.31 -6.33 21.84
C ASP A 204 4.80 -6.46 20.40
N THR A 205 5.54 -7.21 19.57
CA THR A 205 5.19 -7.42 18.17
C THR A 205 3.84 -8.10 18.03
N THR A 206 3.41 -8.95 18.97
CA THR A 206 2.09 -9.60 18.90
C THR A 206 0.95 -8.60 19.11
N TRP A 207 1.15 -7.62 20.00
CA TRP A 207 0.19 -6.55 20.24
C TRP A 207 0.18 -5.51 19.11
N PHE A 208 1.34 -5.18 18.56
CA PHE A 208 1.47 -4.25 17.45
C PHE A 208 0.98 -4.86 16.14
N ASP A 209 1.37 -6.08 15.77
CA ASP A 209 0.90 -6.77 14.56
C ASP A 209 -0.63 -6.88 14.57
N GLY A 210 -1.23 -7.27 15.71
CA GLY A 210 -2.68 -7.33 15.90
C GLY A 210 -3.43 -6.00 15.85
N ARG A 211 -2.74 -4.85 15.73
CA ARG A 211 -3.33 -3.51 15.57
C ARG A 211 -2.90 -2.79 14.29
N TYR A 212 -1.70 -3.02 13.79
CA TYR A 212 -1.24 -2.52 12.49
C TYR A 212 -1.88 -3.30 11.33
N GLN A 213 -2.15 -4.61 11.50
CA GLN A 213 -2.95 -5.40 10.55
C GLN A 213 -4.47 -5.33 10.81
N GLN A 214 -5.02 -4.13 11.06
CA GLN A 214 -6.45 -3.92 10.79
C GLN A 214 -6.69 -3.79 9.28
N HIS A 215 -6.50 -4.91 8.58
CA HIS A 215 -7.01 -5.08 7.23
C HIS A 215 -8.52 -4.97 7.25
N TYR A 216 -9.07 -4.27 6.26
CA TYR A 216 -10.51 -4.28 6.02
C TYR A 216 -10.97 -5.73 5.83
N ALA A 217 -12.08 -6.09 6.47
CA ALA A 217 -12.64 -7.43 6.32
C ALA A 217 -12.91 -7.71 4.83
N GLN A 218 -12.48 -8.89 4.38
CA GLN A 218 -12.51 -9.32 2.97
C GLN A 218 -11.69 -8.47 1.99
N VAL A 219 -10.65 -7.77 2.46
CA VAL A 219 -9.61 -7.19 1.60
C VAL A 219 -8.31 -7.96 1.81
N VAL A 220 -7.63 -8.31 0.72
CA VAL A 220 -6.27 -8.89 0.72
C VAL A 220 -5.36 -8.00 -0.11
N VAL A 221 -4.24 -7.58 0.45
CA VAL A 221 -3.30 -6.67 -0.20
C VAL A 221 -2.15 -7.47 -0.82
N VAL A 222 -1.97 -7.33 -2.13
CA VAL A 222 -0.81 -7.87 -2.86
C VAL A 222 0.14 -6.73 -3.16
N ALA A 223 1.40 -6.86 -2.73
CA ALA A 223 2.43 -5.86 -2.99
C ALA A 223 3.82 -6.50 -3.07
N LYS A 224 4.75 -5.86 -3.79
CA LYS A 224 6.16 -6.30 -3.84
C LYS A 224 6.89 -6.26 -2.49
N SER A 225 6.40 -5.44 -1.56
CA SER A 225 6.80 -5.40 -0.16
C SER A 225 5.67 -4.77 0.65
N GLY A 226 5.50 -5.17 1.91
CA GLY A 226 4.49 -4.61 2.83
C GLY A 226 3.03 -4.99 2.58
N GLY A 227 2.74 -5.88 1.63
CA GLY A 227 1.43 -6.51 1.45
C GLY A 227 1.36 -7.89 2.11
N ASP A 228 0.16 -8.45 2.21
CA ASP A 228 -0.10 -9.79 2.74
C ASP A 228 0.53 -10.88 1.87
N TYR A 229 0.60 -10.63 0.56
CA TYR A 229 1.18 -11.54 -0.43
C TYR A 229 2.04 -10.78 -1.45
N VAL A 230 3.05 -11.47 -1.99
CA VAL A 230 3.89 -10.98 -3.10
C VAL A 230 3.48 -11.53 -4.49
N SER A 231 2.64 -12.57 -4.50
CA SER A 231 2.05 -13.19 -5.69
C SER A 231 0.53 -13.06 -5.64
N ILE A 232 -0.06 -12.71 -6.78
CA ILE A 232 -1.52 -12.52 -6.94
C ILE A 232 -2.24 -13.86 -6.83
N GLN A 233 -1.68 -14.93 -7.41
CA GLN A 233 -2.29 -16.26 -7.34
C GLN A 233 -2.30 -16.79 -5.90
N ALA A 234 -1.21 -16.61 -5.14
CA ALA A 234 -1.17 -17.02 -3.73
C ALA A 234 -2.23 -16.31 -2.85
N ALA A 235 -2.50 -15.03 -3.14
CA ALA A 235 -3.54 -14.25 -2.46
C ALA A 235 -4.97 -14.72 -2.81
N ILE A 236 -5.20 -15.11 -4.07
CA ILE A 236 -6.47 -15.71 -4.49
C ILE A 236 -6.62 -17.10 -3.89
N ASP A 237 -5.54 -17.88 -3.80
CA ASP A 237 -5.55 -19.25 -3.28
C ASP A 237 -5.87 -19.32 -1.78
N SER A 238 -5.40 -18.35 -0.98
CA SER A 238 -5.68 -18.29 0.46
C SER A 238 -7.13 -17.98 0.81
N ILE A 239 -7.88 -17.33 -0.09
CA ILE A 239 -9.31 -17.07 0.09
C ILE A 239 -10.09 -18.36 -0.18
N THR A 240 -10.67 -18.93 0.88
CA THR A 240 -11.35 -20.26 0.86
C THR A 240 -12.87 -20.20 1.03
N ASP A 241 -13.43 -19.06 1.44
CA ASP A 241 -14.85 -18.91 1.77
C ASP A 241 -15.57 -17.74 1.07
N ALA A 242 -15.05 -17.34 -0.11
CA ALA A 242 -15.69 -16.35 -0.97
C ALA A 242 -17.09 -16.82 -1.44
N THR A 243 -18.10 -15.98 -1.22
CA THR A 243 -19.50 -16.24 -1.60
C THR A 243 -20.22 -14.93 -1.93
N ALA A 244 -21.44 -14.98 -2.48
CA ALA A 244 -22.25 -13.78 -2.72
C ALA A 244 -22.50 -12.92 -1.44
N ALA A 245 -22.53 -13.54 -0.26
CA ALA A 245 -22.65 -12.86 1.02
C ALA A 245 -21.30 -12.43 1.62
N LYS A 246 -20.20 -12.94 1.08
CA LYS A 246 -18.82 -12.68 1.50
C LYS A 246 -17.91 -12.46 0.28
N PRO A 247 -18.15 -11.40 -0.51
CA PRO A 247 -17.26 -11.05 -1.62
C PRO A 247 -15.92 -10.54 -1.07
N TYR A 248 -14.85 -10.76 -1.83
CA TYR A 248 -13.49 -10.33 -1.50
C TYR A 248 -12.94 -9.35 -2.53
N LEU A 249 -12.13 -8.40 -2.06
CA LEU A 249 -11.27 -7.58 -2.89
C LEU A 249 -9.81 -8.02 -2.72
N VAL A 250 -9.18 -8.44 -3.80
CA VAL A 250 -7.72 -8.53 -3.90
C VAL A 250 -7.25 -7.23 -4.53
N TRP A 251 -6.62 -6.37 -3.73
CA TRP A 251 -6.03 -5.11 -4.21
C TRP A 251 -4.55 -5.30 -4.47
N VAL A 252 -4.11 -4.98 -5.70
CA VAL A 252 -2.74 -5.21 -6.17
C VAL A 252 -2.02 -3.88 -6.35
N ALA A 253 -1.10 -3.60 -5.43
CA ALA A 253 -0.27 -2.40 -5.41
C ALA A 253 0.59 -2.26 -6.69
N PRO A 254 1.09 -1.05 -7.01
CA PRO A 254 1.95 -0.81 -8.17
C PRO A 254 3.12 -1.80 -8.30
N GLY A 255 3.42 -2.22 -9.53
CA GLY A 255 4.53 -3.12 -9.85
C GLY A 255 4.22 -4.12 -10.96
N ILE A 256 5.25 -4.87 -11.36
CA ILE A 256 5.17 -5.91 -12.40
C ILE A 256 5.18 -7.29 -11.74
N TYR A 257 4.09 -8.05 -11.89
CA TYR A 257 3.84 -9.35 -11.26
C TYR A 257 3.92 -10.45 -12.32
N SER A 258 4.95 -11.32 -12.19
CA SER A 258 5.12 -12.49 -13.05
C SER A 258 4.28 -13.65 -12.53
N ASP A 259 2.97 -13.56 -12.67
CA ASP A 259 1.99 -14.55 -12.22
C ASP A 259 1.11 -15.03 -13.38
N THR A 260 0.66 -16.29 -13.32
CA THR A 260 -0.49 -16.78 -14.10
C THR A 260 -1.67 -16.85 -13.15
N VAL A 261 -2.72 -16.08 -13.42
CA VAL A 261 -3.79 -15.79 -12.45
C VAL A 261 -5.10 -16.47 -12.88
N THR A 262 -5.72 -17.25 -12.01
CA THR A 262 -7.09 -17.77 -12.18
C THR A 262 -7.94 -17.26 -11.02
N ILE A 263 -8.89 -16.36 -11.32
CA ILE A 263 -9.77 -15.78 -10.31
C ILE A 263 -10.83 -16.82 -9.87
N LYS A 264 -11.21 -16.81 -8.58
CA LYS A 264 -12.33 -17.61 -8.04
C LYS A 264 -13.62 -16.77 -7.97
N PRO A 265 -14.82 -17.37 -8.02
CA PRO A 265 -16.08 -16.62 -7.94
C PRO A 265 -16.17 -15.74 -6.69
N TYR A 266 -16.79 -14.56 -6.83
CA TYR A 266 -16.93 -13.55 -5.77
C TYR A 266 -15.61 -12.93 -5.26
N ILE A 267 -14.50 -13.14 -5.97
CA ILE A 267 -13.24 -12.42 -5.76
C ILE A 267 -13.09 -11.35 -6.86
N HIS A 268 -12.99 -10.10 -6.45
CA HIS A 268 -12.75 -8.94 -7.31
C HIS A 268 -11.26 -8.61 -7.28
N LEU A 269 -10.66 -8.36 -8.44
CA LEU A 269 -9.24 -8.02 -8.56
C LEU A 269 -9.10 -6.58 -9.08
N GLN A 270 -8.41 -5.73 -8.33
CA GLN A 270 -8.22 -4.32 -8.67
C GLN A 270 -6.76 -3.92 -8.51
N GLY A 271 -6.19 -3.27 -9.53
CA GLY A 271 -4.85 -2.69 -9.44
C GLY A 271 -4.83 -1.24 -8.94
N ALA A 272 -3.71 -0.57 -9.16
CA ALA A 272 -3.51 0.85 -8.88
C ALA A 272 -3.57 1.75 -10.15
N GLY A 273 -3.86 1.17 -11.30
CA GLY A 273 -3.94 1.82 -12.61
C GLY A 273 -3.37 0.97 -13.75
N GLN A 274 -3.86 1.20 -14.97
CA GLN A 274 -3.23 0.68 -16.20
C GLN A 274 -1.77 1.13 -16.27
N GLU A 275 -0.89 0.25 -16.74
CA GLU A 275 0.59 0.41 -16.78
C GLU A 275 1.27 0.62 -15.41
N VAL A 276 0.52 0.77 -14.32
CA VAL A 276 1.02 0.94 -12.94
C VAL A 276 1.04 -0.39 -12.21
N THR A 277 -0.06 -1.15 -12.29
CA THR A 277 -0.12 -2.55 -11.88
C THR A 277 -0.13 -3.41 -13.14
N VAL A 278 0.92 -4.20 -13.36
CA VAL A 278 1.09 -5.04 -14.55
C VAL A 278 1.20 -6.51 -14.12
N ILE A 279 0.31 -7.36 -14.62
CA ILE A 279 0.41 -8.82 -14.52
C ILE A 279 1.02 -9.31 -15.84
N THR A 280 2.09 -10.09 -15.80
CA THR A 280 2.75 -10.62 -16.99
C THR A 280 3.01 -12.12 -16.88
N SER A 281 2.97 -12.83 -18.00
CA SER A 281 3.39 -14.23 -18.08
C SER A 281 3.91 -14.56 -19.48
N THR A 282 4.62 -15.69 -19.59
CA THR A 282 4.98 -16.30 -20.88
C THR A 282 4.13 -17.55 -21.18
N VAL A 283 2.93 -17.68 -20.59
CA VAL A 283 2.11 -18.89 -20.75
C VAL A 283 1.59 -19.00 -22.19
N ALA A 284 1.82 -20.16 -22.82
CA ALA A 284 1.37 -20.44 -24.17
C ALA A 284 0.69 -21.80 -24.23
N SER A 285 -0.43 -21.89 -24.95
CA SER A 285 -1.15 -23.15 -25.13
C SER A 285 -0.75 -23.87 -26.42
N THR A 286 -1.08 -25.16 -26.49
CA THR A 286 -1.08 -25.96 -27.72
C THR A 286 -2.42 -25.93 -28.46
N GLY A 287 -3.50 -25.49 -27.82
CA GLY A 287 -4.87 -25.42 -28.37
C GLY A 287 -5.69 -24.28 -27.74
N PRO A 288 -6.62 -23.66 -28.47
CA PRO A 288 -7.27 -22.42 -28.03
C PRO A 288 -8.12 -22.60 -26.76
N ASP A 289 -8.90 -23.67 -26.68
CA ASP A 289 -9.95 -23.85 -25.65
C ASP A 289 -9.45 -24.46 -24.32
N THR A 290 -8.16 -24.32 -24.00
CA THR A 290 -7.57 -24.82 -22.74
C THR A 290 -7.03 -23.64 -21.92
N PRO A 291 -7.20 -23.60 -20.58
CA PRO A 291 -7.13 -22.36 -19.79
C PRO A 291 -5.68 -21.89 -19.55
N PHE A 292 -5.04 -21.40 -20.60
CA PHE A 292 -3.69 -20.86 -20.61
C PHE A 292 -3.74 -19.40 -21.07
N ALA A 293 -4.03 -18.51 -20.13
CA ALA A 293 -3.93 -17.07 -20.29
C ALA A 293 -3.21 -16.49 -19.09
N THR A 294 -2.64 -15.28 -19.23
CA THR A 294 -2.03 -14.59 -18.08
C THR A 294 -3.06 -14.35 -16.97
N LEU A 295 -4.31 -14.06 -17.35
CA LEU A 295 -5.44 -14.03 -16.43
C LEU A 295 -6.66 -14.77 -16.98
N VAL A 296 -7.22 -15.66 -16.17
CA VAL A 296 -8.46 -16.40 -16.41
C VAL A 296 -9.56 -15.90 -15.47
N LEU A 297 -10.67 -15.49 -16.06
CA LEU A 297 -11.89 -15.00 -15.40
C LEU A 297 -12.82 -16.16 -15.00
N THR A 298 -13.82 -15.86 -14.17
CA THR A 298 -14.89 -16.78 -13.75
C THR A 298 -16.12 -15.97 -13.34
N SER A 299 -17.21 -16.62 -12.95
CA SER A 299 -18.49 -15.94 -12.70
C SER A 299 -18.50 -15.05 -11.45
N ASN A 300 -19.27 -13.96 -11.48
CA ASN A 300 -19.46 -13.03 -10.35
C ASN A 300 -18.16 -12.33 -9.89
N VAL A 301 -17.36 -11.83 -10.83
CA VAL A 301 -16.09 -11.14 -10.53
C VAL A 301 -16.01 -9.78 -11.22
N SER A 302 -15.09 -8.94 -10.76
CA SER A 302 -14.66 -7.80 -11.57
C SER A 302 -13.15 -7.65 -11.59
N LEU A 303 -12.62 -7.30 -12.76
CA LEU A 303 -11.22 -7.00 -13.01
C LEU A 303 -11.10 -5.50 -13.35
N ARG A 304 -10.28 -4.73 -12.61
CA ARG A 304 -10.16 -3.28 -12.80
C ARG A 304 -8.76 -2.73 -12.61
N ASP A 305 -8.51 -1.56 -13.23
CA ASP A 305 -7.39 -0.67 -12.95
C ASP A 305 -6.01 -1.34 -13.05
N LEU A 306 -5.77 -2.16 -14.09
CA LEU A 306 -4.49 -2.86 -14.29
C LEU A 306 -4.22 -3.20 -15.76
N THR A 307 -2.97 -3.60 -16.04
CA THR A 307 -2.54 -4.20 -17.30
C THR A 307 -2.30 -5.70 -17.14
N VAL A 308 -2.74 -6.50 -18.11
CA VAL A 308 -2.46 -7.93 -18.24
C VAL A 308 -1.69 -8.16 -19.55
N THR A 309 -0.52 -8.78 -19.49
CA THR A 309 0.38 -8.98 -20.64
C THR A 309 0.78 -10.45 -20.81
N ASN A 310 0.72 -10.96 -22.04
CA ASN A 310 1.26 -12.26 -22.41
C ASN A 310 2.39 -12.08 -23.45
N GLU A 311 3.60 -12.49 -23.07
CA GLU A 311 4.83 -12.42 -23.87
C GLU A 311 5.35 -13.82 -24.26
N GLY A 312 4.47 -14.82 -24.29
CA GLY A 312 4.82 -16.22 -24.56
C GLY A 312 5.42 -16.48 -25.96
N ALA A 313 5.79 -17.75 -26.16
CA ALA A 313 6.13 -18.29 -27.48
C ALA A 313 5.55 -19.72 -27.58
N GLY A 314 4.74 -19.99 -28.60
CA GLY A 314 3.98 -21.24 -28.74
C GLY A 314 2.86 -21.15 -29.78
N SER A 315 1.78 -21.93 -29.66
CA SER A 315 0.68 -21.87 -30.64
C SER A 315 -0.25 -20.68 -30.37
N PHE A 316 -0.66 -20.47 -29.12
CA PHE A 316 -1.59 -19.39 -28.75
C PHE A 316 -1.11 -18.61 -27.54
N ALA A 317 -1.15 -17.28 -27.60
CA ALA A 317 -0.90 -16.39 -26.46
C ALA A 317 -2.17 -15.60 -26.17
N THR A 318 -2.65 -15.68 -24.93
CA THR A 318 -3.87 -15.02 -24.47
C THR A 318 -3.53 -14.19 -23.24
N ALA A 319 -3.82 -12.89 -23.26
CA ALA A 319 -3.66 -12.06 -22.07
C ALA A 319 -4.81 -12.32 -21.09
N LEU A 320 -6.06 -12.16 -21.57
CA LEU A 320 -7.27 -12.30 -20.76
C LEU A 320 -8.23 -13.33 -21.37
N LEU A 321 -8.69 -14.29 -20.55
CA LEU A 321 -9.59 -15.36 -20.95
C LEU A 321 -10.86 -15.38 -20.09
N ALA A 322 -12.04 -15.44 -20.72
CA ALA A 322 -13.28 -15.86 -20.08
C ALA A 322 -13.69 -17.25 -20.61
N PRO A 323 -13.62 -18.30 -19.76
CA PRO A 323 -13.97 -19.66 -20.17
C PRO A 323 -15.49 -19.89 -20.18
N GLU A 324 -15.89 -21.04 -20.73
CA GLU A 324 -17.29 -21.47 -20.80
C GLU A 324 -18.00 -21.35 -19.43
N GLY A 325 -19.18 -20.71 -19.44
CA GLY A 325 -20.02 -20.51 -18.25
C GLY A 325 -19.65 -19.33 -17.35
N ALA A 326 -18.65 -18.51 -17.70
CA ALA A 326 -18.31 -17.30 -16.94
C ALA A 326 -19.38 -16.18 -17.11
N THR A 327 -20.23 -15.99 -16.09
CA THR A 327 -21.33 -14.99 -16.09
C THR A 327 -21.03 -13.80 -15.20
N ASP A 328 -21.83 -12.73 -15.29
CA ASP A 328 -21.85 -11.63 -14.31
C ASP A 328 -20.46 -11.02 -14.05
N THR A 329 -19.66 -10.98 -15.12
CA THR A 329 -18.25 -10.62 -15.10
C THR A 329 -18.07 -9.22 -15.71
N LEU A 330 -17.40 -8.34 -14.97
CA LEU A 330 -17.09 -6.98 -15.42
C LEU A 330 -15.58 -6.76 -15.52
N VAL A 331 -15.10 -6.47 -16.71
CA VAL A 331 -13.74 -5.98 -16.95
C VAL A 331 -13.87 -4.49 -17.25
N ALA A 332 -13.33 -3.63 -16.40
CA ALA A 332 -13.43 -2.18 -16.57
C ALA A 332 -12.08 -1.50 -16.39
N ASP A 333 -11.72 -0.58 -17.27
CA ASP A 333 -10.50 0.23 -17.14
C ASP A 333 -9.23 -0.65 -17.11
N VAL A 334 -9.19 -1.70 -17.94
CA VAL A 334 -8.09 -2.68 -18.05
C VAL A 334 -7.42 -2.63 -19.42
N THR A 335 -6.10 -2.81 -19.44
CA THR A 335 -5.32 -3.04 -20.66
C THR A 335 -4.93 -4.51 -20.79
N ALA A 336 -5.23 -5.17 -21.91
CA ALA A 336 -4.92 -6.58 -22.16
C ALA A 336 -4.06 -6.72 -23.42
N ARG A 337 -2.82 -7.23 -23.28
CA ARG A 337 -1.81 -7.26 -24.36
C ARG A 337 -1.27 -8.66 -24.62
N ALA A 338 -1.51 -9.21 -25.81
CA ALA A 338 -0.84 -10.43 -26.27
C ALA A 338 0.21 -10.06 -27.33
N GLN A 339 1.49 -10.05 -26.92
CA GLN A 339 2.63 -9.57 -27.71
C GLN A 339 3.67 -10.67 -27.99
N GLY A 340 3.37 -11.91 -27.61
CA GLY A 340 4.22 -13.08 -27.84
C GLY A 340 4.38 -13.47 -29.31
N ASN A 341 5.44 -14.21 -29.64
CA ASN A 341 5.74 -14.63 -31.01
C ASN A 341 5.00 -15.93 -31.41
N ASN A 342 3.73 -16.06 -31.02
CA ASN A 342 2.96 -17.30 -31.18
C ASN A 342 2.38 -17.45 -32.59
N THR A 343 1.72 -18.57 -32.90
CA THR A 343 0.93 -18.68 -34.14
C THR A 343 -0.27 -17.73 -34.11
N THR A 344 -0.91 -17.53 -32.96
CA THR A 344 -2.08 -16.65 -32.82
C THR A 344 -2.12 -15.96 -31.47
N ASN A 345 -2.41 -14.65 -31.49
CA ASN A 345 -2.49 -13.82 -30.28
C ASN A 345 -3.92 -13.31 -30.06
N TYR A 346 -4.37 -13.37 -28.80
CA TYR A 346 -5.65 -12.88 -28.33
C TYR A 346 -5.42 -11.87 -27.19
N GLY A 347 -5.76 -10.60 -27.40
CA GLY A 347 -5.82 -9.63 -26.31
C GLY A 347 -6.85 -10.10 -25.28
N ILE A 348 -8.06 -10.37 -25.76
CA ILE A 348 -9.16 -10.94 -24.97
C ILE A 348 -9.79 -12.09 -25.74
N TYR A 349 -9.96 -13.23 -25.09
CA TYR A 349 -10.70 -14.39 -25.62
C TYR A 349 -11.90 -14.70 -24.71
N LEU A 350 -13.10 -14.70 -25.29
CA LEU A 350 -14.34 -15.12 -24.63
C LEU A 350 -14.88 -16.34 -25.38
N PHE A 351 -15.08 -17.47 -24.70
CA PHE A 351 -15.56 -18.70 -25.34
C PHE A 351 -16.65 -19.42 -24.55
N GLY A 352 -17.41 -20.26 -25.28
CA GLY A 352 -18.33 -21.23 -24.71
C GLY A 352 -19.73 -20.70 -24.42
N SER A 353 -20.65 -21.64 -24.20
CA SER A 353 -22.04 -21.35 -23.91
C SER A 353 -22.21 -20.81 -22.48
N GLY A 354 -23.20 -19.94 -22.27
CA GLY A 354 -23.43 -19.32 -20.95
C GLY A 354 -22.38 -18.29 -20.52
N THR A 355 -21.33 -18.04 -21.30
CA THR A 355 -20.36 -16.96 -21.02
C THR A 355 -20.99 -15.60 -21.31
N ASN A 356 -20.97 -14.68 -20.34
CA ASN A 356 -21.55 -13.34 -20.44
C ASN A 356 -20.65 -12.31 -19.72
N VAL A 357 -19.93 -11.50 -20.52
CA VAL A 357 -18.91 -10.57 -20.03
C VAL A 357 -19.19 -9.15 -20.51
N THR A 358 -19.09 -8.19 -19.58
CA THR A 358 -19.11 -6.76 -19.90
C THR A 358 -17.67 -6.22 -19.89
N LEU A 359 -17.26 -5.61 -21.00
CA LEU A 359 -16.01 -4.89 -21.16
C LEU A 359 -16.32 -3.39 -21.21
N ARG A 360 -15.72 -2.58 -20.32
CA ARG A 360 -15.92 -1.13 -20.27
C ARG A 360 -14.59 -0.39 -20.27
N ASP A 361 -14.38 0.52 -21.21
CA ASP A 361 -13.16 1.35 -21.30
C ASP A 361 -11.86 0.52 -21.32
N VAL A 362 -11.93 -0.62 -22.01
CA VAL A 362 -10.86 -1.63 -22.09
C VAL A 362 -9.95 -1.36 -23.29
N THR A 363 -8.65 -1.50 -23.12
CA THR A 363 -7.67 -1.47 -24.22
C THR A 363 -7.15 -2.88 -24.50
N ALA A 364 -7.56 -3.51 -25.59
CA ALA A 364 -7.08 -4.83 -26.01
C ALA A 364 -6.14 -4.72 -27.23
N LEU A 365 -4.96 -5.32 -27.13
CA LEU A 365 -3.96 -5.36 -28.20
C LEU A 365 -3.46 -6.80 -28.40
N ALA A 366 -3.52 -7.29 -29.64
CA ALA A 366 -2.80 -8.47 -30.09
C ALA A 366 -1.86 -8.07 -31.23
N GLU A 367 -0.58 -8.39 -31.09
CA GLU A 367 0.43 -8.17 -32.13
C GLU A 367 1.58 -9.18 -32.02
N ASN A 368 2.45 -9.26 -33.03
CA ASN A 368 3.56 -10.22 -33.16
C ASN A 368 3.16 -11.69 -33.35
N GLY A 369 1.86 -12.03 -33.27
CA GLY A 369 1.36 -13.34 -33.68
C GLY A 369 1.68 -13.59 -35.15
N SER A 370 2.39 -14.68 -35.45
CA SER A 370 2.94 -14.97 -36.76
C SER A 370 1.89 -15.26 -37.83
N ASN A 371 0.69 -15.73 -37.46
CA ASN A 371 -0.41 -16.00 -38.40
C ASN A 371 -1.63 -15.09 -38.16
N ASN A 372 -2.17 -15.04 -36.93
CA ASN A 372 -3.37 -14.24 -36.62
C ASN A 372 -3.24 -13.40 -35.34
N ASN A 373 -3.89 -12.23 -35.32
CA ASN A 373 -3.92 -11.32 -34.18
C ASN A 373 -5.34 -10.78 -33.97
N TYR A 374 -5.88 -10.92 -32.77
CA TYR A 374 -7.25 -10.51 -32.42
C TYR A 374 -7.27 -9.65 -31.15
N GLY A 375 -7.78 -8.42 -31.24
CA GLY A 375 -8.01 -7.58 -30.06
C GLY A 375 -9.01 -8.23 -29.10
N LEU A 376 -10.23 -8.47 -29.59
CA LEU A 376 -11.24 -9.33 -28.96
C LEU A 376 -11.61 -10.49 -29.89
N TYR A 377 -11.68 -11.71 -29.36
CA TYR A 377 -12.23 -12.88 -30.02
C TYR A 377 -13.40 -13.44 -29.20
N ASN A 378 -14.62 -13.36 -29.73
CA ASN A 378 -15.85 -13.80 -29.08
C ASN A 378 -16.47 -14.99 -29.82
N TYR A 379 -16.53 -16.16 -29.19
CA TYR A 379 -16.78 -17.44 -29.88
C TYR A 379 -17.64 -18.41 -29.06
N GLY A 380 -18.15 -19.47 -29.72
CA GLY A 380 -18.71 -20.66 -29.04
C GLY A 380 -20.00 -20.43 -28.26
N GLY A 381 -20.76 -19.37 -28.54
CA GLY A 381 -21.98 -19.01 -27.82
C GLY A 381 -21.82 -17.94 -26.74
N ALA A 382 -20.61 -17.39 -26.57
CA ALA A 382 -20.35 -16.31 -25.63
C ALA A 382 -21.10 -15.01 -25.98
N THR A 383 -21.49 -14.26 -24.95
CA THR A 383 -22.10 -12.93 -25.06
C THR A 383 -21.14 -11.88 -24.55
N ALA A 384 -20.72 -10.97 -25.44
CA ALA A 384 -19.87 -9.83 -25.13
C ALA A 384 -20.70 -8.54 -25.15
N ARG A 385 -20.52 -7.69 -24.13
CA ARG A 385 -21.05 -6.32 -24.09
C ARG A 385 -19.90 -5.34 -23.96
N VAL A 386 -19.60 -4.60 -25.02
CA VAL A 386 -18.43 -3.74 -25.11
C VAL A 386 -18.85 -2.28 -25.14
N ARG A 387 -18.34 -1.49 -24.20
CA ARG A 387 -18.63 -0.05 -24.05
C ARG A 387 -17.34 0.75 -23.99
N GLY A 388 -17.11 1.61 -24.97
CA GLY A 388 -15.86 2.37 -25.08
C GLY A 388 -14.63 1.47 -25.27
N GLY A 389 -13.45 2.07 -25.12
CA GLY A 389 -12.18 1.36 -25.25
C GLY A 389 -11.68 1.18 -26.70
N SER A 390 -10.56 0.48 -26.81
CA SER A 390 -9.80 0.30 -28.06
C SER A 390 -9.42 -1.17 -28.25
N PHE A 391 -9.68 -1.73 -29.42
CA PHE A 391 -9.45 -3.14 -29.73
C PHE A 391 -8.63 -3.26 -31.00
N THR A 392 -7.38 -3.72 -30.88
CA THR A 392 -6.41 -3.76 -31.99
C THR A 392 -5.87 -5.16 -32.22
N GLY A 393 -5.99 -5.65 -33.45
CA GLY A 393 -5.20 -6.77 -33.97
C GLY A 393 -4.20 -6.24 -35.00
N ARG A 394 -2.90 -6.54 -34.84
CA ARG A 394 -1.84 -6.03 -35.71
C ARG A 394 -0.89 -7.13 -36.20
N GLY A 395 -0.64 -7.17 -37.51
CA GLY A 395 0.39 -8.03 -38.11
C GLY A 395 -0.03 -9.48 -38.30
N GLY A 396 0.96 -10.34 -38.58
CA GLY A 396 0.78 -11.76 -38.90
C GLY A 396 0.60 -12.02 -40.41
N THR A 397 0.81 -13.25 -40.85
CA THR A 397 0.74 -13.60 -42.28
C THR A 397 -0.69 -13.76 -42.82
N ALA A 398 -1.69 -14.02 -41.97
CA ALA A 398 -3.08 -14.17 -42.38
C ALA A 398 -3.96 -13.01 -41.88
N ASN A 399 -4.40 -13.02 -40.62
CA ASN A 399 -5.55 -12.19 -40.22
C ASN A 399 -5.25 -11.26 -39.04
N ALA A 400 -5.62 -9.99 -39.14
CA ALA A 400 -5.55 -9.06 -38.02
C ALA A 400 -6.90 -8.35 -37.83
N TYR A 401 -7.58 -8.62 -36.71
CA TYR A 401 -8.90 -8.04 -36.41
C TYR A 401 -8.91 -7.28 -35.08
N GLY A 402 -9.54 -6.11 -35.06
CA GLY A 402 -9.88 -5.44 -33.81
C GLY A 402 -10.86 -6.28 -33.01
N LEU A 403 -12.00 -6.61 -33.63
CA LEU A 403 -13.07 -7.44 -33.06
C LEU A 403 -13.38 -8.62 -33.98
N PHE A 404 -13.37 -9.84 -33.44
CA PHE A 404 -13.92 -11.03 -34.09
C PHE A 404 -15.11 -11.57 -33.30
N ASN A 405 -16.20 -11.87 -34.01
CA ASN A 405 -17.41 -12.46 -33.45
C ASN A 405 -17.91 -13.66 -34.27
N ALA A 406 -18.17 -14.77 -33.58
CA ALA A 406 -19.01 -15.85 -34.07
C ALA A 406 -20.04 -16.30 -33.01
N ALA A 407 -20.47 -15.36 -32.16
CA ALA A 407 -21.46 -15.55 -31.11
C ALA A 407 -22.30 -14.27 -30.94
N THR A 408 -22.59 -13.79 -29.73
CA THR A 408 -23.38 -12.56 -29.54
C THR A 408 -22.49 -11.41 -29.08
N LEU A 409 -22.51 -10.28 -29.79
CA LEU A 409 -21.69 -9.10 -29.47
C LEU A 409 -22.52 -7.80 -29.55
N TYR A 410 -22.54 -7.05 -28.45
CA TYR A 410 -23.09 -5.69 -28.38
C TYR A 410 -21.93 -4.71 -28.26
N VAL A 411 -21.93 -3.65 -29.07
CA VAL A 411 -20.85 -2.67 -29.18
C VAL A 411 -21.39 -1.25 -29.05
N GLU A 412 -20.80 -0.45 -28.18
CA GLU A 412 -21.20 0.94 -27.91
C GLU A 412 -19.94 1.83 -27.90
N GLY A 413 -19.80 2.72 -28.88
CA GLY A 413 -18.77 3.78 -28.89
C GLY A 413 -17.30 3.35 -28.86
N VAL A 414 -16.93 2.23 -29.51
CA VAL A 414 -15.56 1.68 -29.48
C VAL A 414 -14.65 2.23 -30.59
N ILE A 415 -13.34 2.02 -30.44
CA ILE A 415 -12.38 2.05 -31.55
C ILE A 415 -11.91 0.62 -31.83
N ALA A 416 -12.07 0.13 -33.05
CA ALA A 416 -11.65 -1.22 -33.45
C ALA A 416 -10.77 -1.15 -34.70
N LEU A 417 -9.56 -1.71 -34.62
CA LEU A 417 -8.53 -1.64 -35.66
C LEU A 417 -7.95 -3.03 -35.97
N GLY A 418 -8.11 -3.48 -37.20
CA GLY A 418 -7.32 -4.58 -37.77
C GLY A 418 -6.32 -4.00 -38.76
N GLU A 419 -5.01 -4.21 -38.57
CA GLU A 419 -4.01 -3.64 -39.48
C GLU A 419 -2.78 -4.51 -39.73
N ASN A 420 -2.19 -4.37 -40.92
CA ASN A 420 -0.89 -4.91 -41.30
C ASN A 420 -0.77 -6.46 -41.27
N GLY A 421 -1.87 -7.20 -41.13
CA GLY A 421 -1.91 -8.63 -41.43
C GLY A 421 -1.78 -8.86 -42.94
N GLY A 422 -1.16 -9.97 -43.35
CA GLY A 422 -0.87 -10.25 -44.76
C GLY A 422 -2.12 -10.53 -45.62
N GLY A 423 -3.13 -11.20 -45.06
CA GLY A 423 -4.38 -11.55 -45.74
C GLY A 423 -5.51 -10.56 -45.42
N SER A 424 -6.38 -10.91 -44.46
CA SER A 424 -7.58 -10.12 -44.15
C SER A 424 -7.42 -9.28 -42.89
N ASN A 425 -7.65 -7.97 -43.02
CA ASN A 425 -7.65 -7.00 -41.94
C ASN A 425 -9.06 -6.45 -41.73
N ALA A 426 -9.53 -6.37 -40.49
CA ALA A 426 -10.87 -5.87 -40.21
C ALA A 426 -11.00 -5.12 -38.88
N GLY A 427 -11.77 -4.03 -38.89
CA GLY A 427 -12.22 -3.38 -37.66
C GLY A 427 -13.10 -4.34 -36.85
N LEU A 428 -14.17 -4.83 -37.47
CA LEU A 428 -15.00 -5.92 -36.94
C LEU A 428 -15.25 -6.99 -38.01
N ARG A 429 -15.06 -8.26 -37.64
CA ARG A 429 -15.44 -9.43 -38.44
C ARG A 429 -16.50 -10.27 -37.71
N ASN A 430 -17.69 -10.35 -38.28
CA ASN A 430 -18.80 -11.20 -37.83
C ASN A 430 -18.96 -12.40 -38.78
N GLY A 431 -19.14 -13.62 -38.26
CA GLY A 431 -19.35 -14.81 -39.08
C GLY A 431 -20.00 -15.97 -38.32
N GLY A 432 -20.18 -17.10 -39.01
CA GLY A 432 -20.87 -18.26 -38.44
C GLY A 432 -22.33 -17.94 -38.11
N SER A 433 -22.78 -18.27 -36.89
CA SER A 433 -24.11 -17.89 -36.39
C SER A 433 -24.10 -16.56 -35.61
N GLY A 434 -23.16 -15.67 -35.91
CA GLY A 434 -22.90 -14.46 -35.13
C GLY A 434 -24.01 -13.40 -35.24
N THR A 435 -24.37 -12.79 -34.10
CA THR A 435 -25.25 -11.62 -34.04
C THR A 435 -24.48 -10.45 -33.44
N VAL A 436 -24.48 -9.33 -34.15
CA VAL A 436 -23.80 -8.09 -33.74
C VAL A 436 -24.79 -6.92 -33.74
N THR A 437 -24.78 -6.13 -32.68
CA THR A 437 -25.45 -4.82 -32.63
C THR A 437 -24.42 -3.74 -32.29
N VAL A 438 -24.38 -2.66 -33.07
CA VAL A 438 -23.43 -1.55 -32.92
C VAL A 438 -24.17 -0.23 -32.74
N HIS A 439 -23.83 0.52 -31.68
CA HIS A 439 -24.24 1.90 -31.46
C HIS A 439 -22.99 2.80 -31.46
N GLY A 440 -22.72 3.46 -32.58
CA GLY A 440 -21.57 4.31 -32.80
C GLY A 440 -20.21 3.60 -32.81
N GLY A 441 -19.14 4.38 -32.84
CA GLY A 441 -17.76 3.90 -32.85
C GLY A 441 -17.08 3.96 -34.23
N SER A 442 -15.80 3.57 -34.26
CA SER A 442 -14.95 3.56 -35.44
C SER A 442 -14.35 2.18 -35.66
N PHE A 443 -14.52 1.64 -36.87
CA PHE A 443 -14.11 0.30 -37.25
C PHE A 443 -13.22 0.40 -38.50
N THR A 444 -11.93 0.12 -38.34
CA THR A 444 -10.93 0.28 -39.41
C THR A 444 -10.23 -1.04 -39.71
N GLY A 445 -10.23 -1.44 -40.98
CA GLY A 445 -9.32 -2.44 -41.54
C GLY A 445 -8.27 -1.73 -42.41
N ARG A 446 -6.99 -2.02 -42.22
CA ARG A 446 -5.89 -1.40 -42.99
C ARG A 446 -4.88 -2.42 -43.53
N GLY A 447 -4.58 -2.33 -44.83
CA GLY A 447 -3.54 -3.12 -45.48
C GLY A 447 -3.94 -4.58 -45.74
N GLY A 448 -2.95 -5.42 -46.01
CA GLY A 448 -3.13 -6.84 -46.39
C GLY A 448 -3.66 -6.99 -47.81
N ASP A 449 -4.20 -8.16 -48.15
CA ASP A 449 -4.94 -8.39 -49.40
C ASP A 449 -6.34 -7.76 -49.32
N ASP A 450 -7.04 -7.96 -48.21
CA ASP A 450 -8.40 -7.47 -48.01
C ASP A 450 -8.51 -6.62 -46.74
N ALA A 451 -8.93 -5.36 -46.89
CA ALA A 451 -9.19 -4.44 -45.78
C ALA A 451 -10.70 -4.16 -45.60
N TYR A 452 -11.26 -4.44 -44.43
CA TYR A 452 -12.68 -4.25 -44.10
C TYR A 452 -12.88 -3.31 -42.90
N GLY A 453 -13.74 -2.30 -43.01
CA GLY A 453 -14.26 -1.63 -41.82
C GLY A 453 -15.13 -2.60 -41.01
N LEU A 454 -16.18 -3.09 -41.66
CA LEU A 454 -17.09 -4.13 -41.17
C LEU A 454 -17.16 -5.28 -42.18
N PHE A 455 -16.81 -6.49 -41.75
CA PHE A 455 -17.07 -7.73 -42.47
C PHE A 455 -18.20 -8.47 -41.78
N ASN A 456 -19.25 -8.84 -42.51
CA ASN A 456 -20.37 -9.61 -41.99
C ASN A 456 -20.74 -10.80 -42.89
N ASP A 457 -20.71 -11.99 -42.28
CA ASP A 457 -21.24 -13.24 -42.84
C ASP A 457 -22.30 -13.85 -41.93
N ALA A 458 -23.03 -13.03 -41.16
CA ALA A 458 -24.13 -13.45 -40.27
C ALA A 458 -25.16 -12.30 -40.07
N THR A 459 -25.66 -12.05 -38.86
CA THR A 459 -26.63 -10.96 -38.57
C THR A 459 -25.91 -9.74 -37.99
N LEU A 460 -26.17 -8.55 -38.54
CA LEU A 460 -25.53 -7.30 -38.14
C LEU A 460 -26.54 -6.14 -38.15
N ASP A 461 -26.62 -5.42 -37.03
CA ASP A 461 -27.38 -4.18 -36.87
C ASP A 461 -26.44 -3.05 -36.45
N VAL A 462 -26.55 -1.88 -37.10
CA VAL A 462 -25.60 -0.76 -36.95
C VAL A 462 -26.34 0.57 -36.91
N GLU A 463 -26.05 1.36 -35.89
CA GLU A 463 -26.49 2.75 -35.72
C GLU A 463 -25.27 3.67 -35.63
N ASP A 464 -25.20 4.72 -36.46
CA ASP A 464 -24.23 5.83 -36.41
C ASP A 464 -22.72 5.48 -36.31
N ALA A 465 -22.32 4.30 -36.79
CA ALA A 465 -20.91 3.89 -36.84
C ALA A 465 -20.15 4.47 -38.05
N THR A 466 -18.82 4.58 -37.91
CA THR A 466 -17.89 4.84 -39.03
C THR A 466 -17.09 3.58 -39.35
N ALA A 467 -17.23 3.06 -40.56
CA ALA A 467 -16.52 1.90 -41.06
C ALA A 467 -15.56 2.28 -42.21
N LEU A 468 -14.29 1.90 -42.10
CA LEU A 468 -13.25 2.20 -43.07
C LEU A 468 -12.44 0.94 -43.40
N GLY A 469 -12.47 0.49 -44.66
CA GLY A 469 -11.45 -0.41 -45.21
C GLY A 469 -10.51 0.41 -46.08
N GLU A 470 -9.20 0.41 -45.79
CA GLU A 470 -8.21 1.15 -46.59
C GLU A 470 -6.92 0.36 -46.85
N ASP A 471 -6.24 0.71 -47.95
CA ASP A 471 -4.92 0.22 -48.34
C ASP A 471 -4.80 -1.31 -48.54
N GLY A 472 -5.91 -2.05 -48.62
CA GLY A 472 -5.91 -3.47 -49.00
C GLY A 472 -5.48 -3.66 -50.45
N SER A 473 -4.63 -4.65 -50.74
CA SER A 473 -3.99 -4.85 -52.06
C SER A 473 -5.00 -5.23 -53.14
N VAL A 474 -6.01 -6.04 -52.79
CA VAL A 474 -7.07 -6.53 -53.66
C VAL A 474 -8.37 -5.77 -53.41
N PHE A 475 -8.89 -5.82 -52.18
CA PHE A 475 -10.16 -5.19 -51.80
C PHE A 475 -10.00 -4.23 -50.62
N SER A 476 -10.62 -3.05 -50.73
CA SER A 476 -10.81 -2.12 -49.62
C SER A 476 -12.29 -1.81 -49.45
N VAL A 477 -12.88 -2.16 -48.31
CA VAL A 477 -14.33 -2.30 -48.13
C VAL A 477 -14.82 -1.62 -46.84
N GLY A 478 -15.77 -0.69 -46.94
CA GLY A 478 -16.44 -0.10 -45.78
C GLY A 478 -17.30 -1.13 -45.03
N LEU A 479 -18.31 -1.67 -45.72
CA LEU A 479 -19.15 -2.78 -45.25
C LEU A 479 -19.24 -3.89 -46.31
N GLY A 480 -18.85 -5.11 -45.95
CA GLY A 480 -19.11 -6.32 -46.72
C GLY A 480 -20.18 -7.20 -46.04
N SER A 481 -21.26 -7.51 -46.75
CA SER A 481 -22.33 -8.41 -46.30
C SER A 481 -22.44 -9.62 -47.23
N TYR A 482 -22.18 -10.81 -46.71
CA TYR A 482 -21.93 -12.01 -47.53
C TYR A 482 -22.87 -13.21 -47.31
N SER A 483 -23.70 -13.20 -46.26
CA SER A 483 -24.56 -14.34 -45.87
C SER A 483 -26.05 -14.14 -46.17
N SER A 484 -26.87 -15.15 -45.85
CA SER A 484 -28.33 -15.07 -45.85
C SER A 484 -28.94 -14.32 -44.66
N GLY A 485 -28.12 -13.75 -43.77
CA GLY A 485 -28.57 -12.91 -42.67
C GLY A 485 -29.23 -11.61 -43.16
N THR A 486 -29.90 -10.92 -42.24
CA THR A 486 -30.35 -9.54 -42.46
C THR A 486 -29.29 -8.60 -41.89
N VAL A 487 -28.95 -7.56 -42.67
CA VAL A 487 -28.12 -6.45 -42.21
C VAL A 487 -28.93 -5.16 -42.25
N THR A 488 -28.85 -4.38 -41.17
CA THR A 488 -29.46 -3.05 -41.03
C THR A 488 -28.39 -2.03 -40.70
N VAL A 489 -28.43 -0.87 -41.35
CA VAL A 489 -27.52 0.26 -41.09
C VAL A 489 -28.31 1.56 -41.09
N HIS A 490 -28.35 2.24 -39.95
CA HIS A 490 -28.99 3.53 -39.75
C HIS A 490 -27.92 4.59 -39.48
N GLY A 491 -27.89 5.63 -40.31
CA GLY A 491 -26.91 6.73 -40.19
C GLY A 491 -25.47 6.30 -40.49
N GLY A 492 -24.52 7.01 -39.87
CA GLY A 492 -23.08 6.70 -39.98
C GLY A 492 -22.44 6.85 -41.38
N SER A 493 -21.24 6.29 -41.53
CA SER A 493 -20.49 6.31 -42.81
C SER A 493 -19.73 5.01 -43.09
N LEU A 494 -19.71 4.60 -44.36
CA LEU A 494 -19.10 3.36 -44.85
C LEU A 494 -18.13 3.68 -46.00
N THR A 495 -16.83 3.52 -45.79
CA THR A 495 -15.79 3.91 -46.75
C THR A 495 -14.87 2.75 -47.11
N GLY A 496 -14.70 2.49 -48.41
CA GLY A 496 -13.61 1.68 -48.95
C GLY A 496 -12.64 2.58 -49.72
N ARG A 497 -11.34 2.54 -49.41
CA ARG A 497 -10.31 3.41 -50.02
C ARG A 497 -9.13 2.62 -50.57
N GLY A 498 -8.84 2.79 -51.86
CA GLY A 498 -7.66 2.23 -52.50
C GLY A 498 -7.81 0.77 -52.95
N GLY A 499 -6.67 0.13 -53.21
CA GLY A 499 -6.58 -1.27 -53.64
C GLY A 499 -6.90 -1.54 -55.11
N GLY A 500 -7.12 -2.82 -55.43
CA GLY A 500 -7.65 -3.24 -56.73
C GLY A 500 -9.07 -2.71 -56.97
N GLN A 501 -9.96 -2.97 -56.01
CA GLN A 501 -11.34 -2.51 -56.01
C GLN A 501 -11.73 -1.90 -54.66
N ALA A 502 -12.32 -0.70 -54.69
CA ALA A 502 -12.78 0.03 -53.51
C ALA A 502 -14.31 -0.02 -53.40
N TYR A 503 -14.83 -0.49 -52.27
CA TYR A 503 -16.27 -0.63 -52.02
C TYR A 503 -16.67 0.14 -50.76
N GLY A 504 -17.54 1.14 -50.85
CA GLY A 504 -18.21 1.65 -49.65
C GLY A 504 -19.13 0.57 -49.05
N LEU A 505 -19.90 -0.10 -49.92
CA LEU A 505 -20.83 -1.18 -49.57
C LEU A 505 -20.76 -2.30 -50.61
N ALA A 506 -20.58 -3.54 -50.16
CA ALA A 506 -20.65 -4.76 -50.96
C ALA A 506 -21.65 -5.75 -50.35
N ASN A 507 -22.60 -6.24 -51.15
CA ASN A 507 -23.67 -7.13 -50.69
C ASN A 507 -23.84 -8.40 -51.55
N ARG A 508 -24.09 -9.52 -50.88
CA ARG A 508 -24.60 -10.79 -51.44
C ARG A 508 -25.86 -11.30 -50.70
N GLY A 509 -26.24 -10.66 -49.60
CA GLY A 509 -27.32 -11.05 -48.69
C GLY A 509 -28.55 -10.16 -48.76
N THR A 510 -29.24 -10.01 -47.62
CA THR A 510 -30.29 -8.98 -47.44
C THR A 510 -29.73 -7.80 -46.65
N LEU A 511 -29.79 -6.60 -47.22
CA LEU A 511 -29.22 -5.39 -46.62
C LEU A 511 -30.18 -4.21 -46.74
N ASN A 512 -30.48 -3.56 -45.62
CA ASN A 512 -31.27 -2.34 -45.56
C ASN A 512 -30.40 -1.20 -45.01
N THR A 513 -30.51 -0.02 -45.62
CA THR A 513 -29.75 1.17 -45.23
C THR A 513 -30.67 2.38 -45.14
N GLU A 514 -30.50 3.19 -44.09
CA GLU A 514 -31.25 4.43 -43.85
C GLU A 514 -30.28 5.58 -43.55
N GLY A 515 -30.31 6.66 -44.34
CA GLY A 515 -29.53 7.89 -44.10
C GLY A 515 -28.00 7.77 -44.27
N VAL A 516 -27.48 6.59 -44.63
CA VAL A 516 -26.04 6.27 -44.63
C VAL A 516 -25.24 7.07 -45.67
N THR A 517 -24.02 7.48 -45.31
CA THR A 517 -23.03 8.03 -46.28
C THR A 517 -22.04 6.94 -46.72
N VAL A 518 -22.10 6.54 -47.99
CA VAL A 518 -21.33 5.42 -48.52
C VAL A 518 -20.37 5.88 -49.63
N LEU A 519 -19.09 5.52 -49.51
CA LEU A 519 -18.00 5.97 -50.37
C LEU A 519 -17.05 4.83 -50.75
N GLY A 520 -17.01 4.45 -52.02
CA GLY A 520 -15.88 3.71 -52.59
C GLY A 520 -14.97 4.71 -53.31
N GLU A 521 -13.70 4.78 -52.93
CA GLU A 521 -12.76 5.73 -53.52
C GLU A 521 -11.40 5.16 -53.90
N ASP A 522 -10.86 5.67 -55.01
CA ASP A 522 -9.47 5.50 -55.44
C ASP A 522 -9.01 4.04 -55.63
N GLY A 523 -9.95 3.12 -55.84
CA GLY A 523 -9.67 1.76 -56.30
C GLY A 523 -9.09 1.76 -57.71
N SER A 524 -7.93 1.16 -57.90
CA SER A 524 -7.15 1.24 -59.14
C SER A 524 -7.89 0.73 -60.38
N LEU A 525 -8.73 -0.30 -60.23
CA LEU A 525 -9.59 -0.82 -61.30
C LEU A 525 -11.01 -0.24 -61.22
N GLU A 526 -11.66 -0.36 -60.07
CA GLU A 526 -13.08 0.00 -59.91
C GLU A 526 -13.38 0.57 -58.51
N SER A 527 -14.27 1.57 -58.44
CA SER A 527 -14.70 2.21 -57.18
C SER A 527 -16.23 2.28 -57.09
N TYR A 528 -16.78 1.77 -55.98
CA TYR A 528 -18.21 1.50 -55.79
C TYR A 528 -18.77 2.23 -54.58
N GLY A 529 -19.81 3.05 -54.79
CA GLY A 529 -20.72 3.43 -53.72
C GLY A 529 -21.40 2.17 -53.16
N GLY A 530 -22.27 1.56 -53.95
CA GLY A 530 -22.83 0.23 -53.66
C GLY A 530 -22.53 -0.80 -54.75
N TYR A 531 -22.27 -2.05 -54.33
CA TYR A 531 -22.19 -3.22 -55.18
C TYR A 531 -23.10 -4.33 -54.64
N ASN A 532 -24.00 -4.85 -55.47
CA ASN A 532 -24.91 -5.93 -55.12
C ASN A 532 -24.80 -7.09 -56.12
N THR A 533 -24.67 -8.33 -55.62
CA THR A 533 -24.51 -9.51 -56.48
C THR A 533 -25.20 -10.77 -55.96
N SER A 534 -25.26 -11.81 -56.80
CA SER A 534 -25.47 -13.21 -56.40
C SER A 534 -26.82 -13.50 -55.73
N GLY A 535 -27.89 -12.85 -56.17
CA GLY A 535 -29.23 -12.95 -55.61
C GLY A 535 -29.52 -11.95 -54.49
N GLY A 536 -28.53 -11.13 -54.10
CA GLY A 536 -28.65 -10.17 -53.01
C GLY A 536 -29.78 -9.16 -53.21
N VAL A 537 -30.40 -8.78 -52.10
CA VAL A 537 -31.50 -7.82 -52.00
C VAL A 537 -31.04 -6.63 -51.19
N VAL A 538 -31.07 -5.43 -51.78
CA VAL A 538 -30.65 -4.18 -51.12
C VAL A 538 -31.78 -3.17 -51.12
N THR A 539 -32.08 -2.60 -49.94
CA THR A 539 -32.98 -1.45 -49.78
C THR A 539 -32.20 -0.23 -49.29
N VAL A 540 -32.41 0.91 -49.91
CA VAL A 540 -31.77 2.18 -49.56
C VAL A 540 -32.84 3.26 -49.35
N HIS A 541 -32.92 3.82 -48.15
CA HIS A 541 -33.76 4.98 -47.83
C HIS A 541 -32.87 6.19 -47.47
N GLY A 542 -32.87 7.22 -48.31
CA GLY A 542 -32.05 8.41 -48.15
C GLY A 542 -30.55 8.16 -48.31
N GLY A 543 -29.73 9.05 -47.76
CA GLY A 543 -28.27 8.94 -47.79
C GLY A 543 -27.64 9.17 -49.17
N SER A 544 -26.38 8.74 -49.32
CA SER A 544 -25.66 8.84 -50.59
C SER A 544 -24.69 7.68 -50.81
N LEU A 545 -24.59 7.23 -52.06
CA LEU A 545 -23.68 6.16 -52.48
C LEU A 545 -22.82 6.67 -53.62
N THR A 546 -21.53 6.86 -53.34
CA THR A 546 -20.57 7.48 -54.25
C THR A 546 -19.42 6.53 -54.58
N GLY A 547 -19.21 6.26 -55.86
CA GLY A 547 -17.95 5.73 -56.38
C GLY A 547 -17.11 6.88 -56.94
N ARG A 548 -15.85 7.03 -56.52
CA ARG A 548 -14.94 8.05 -57.08
C ARG A 548 -13.52 7.57 -57.35
N GLY A 549 -12.88 8.11 -58.38
CA GLY A 549 -11.47 7.80 -58.71
C GLY A 549 -11.28 6.41 -59.32
N GLY A 550 -10.13 6.21 -59.98
CA GLY A 550 -9.75 4.92 -60.57
C GLY A 550 -10.25 4.68 -62.00
N GLY A 551 -10.38 3.39 -62.37
CA GLY A 551 -10.80 2.97 -63.70
C GLY A 551 -12.29 3.21 -63.97
N SER A 552 -13.18 2.37 -63.43
CA SER A 552 -14.64 2.54 -63.57
C SER A 552 -15.31 2.83 -62.23
N THR A 553 -16.14 3.87 -62.17
CA THR A 553 -16.84 4.29 -60.95
C THR A 553 -18.33 4.08 -61.04
N TYR A 554 -18.93 3.68 -59.92
CA TYR A 554 -20.33 3.33 -59.83
C TYR A 554 -20.95 3.98 -58.58
N GLY A 555 -22.02 4.75 -58.74
CA GLY A 555 -22.89 5.11 -57.61
C GLY A 555 -23.53 3.84 -57.02
N PHE A 556 -24.11 3.02 -57.89
CA PHE A 556 -24.53 1.66 -57.59
C PHE A 556 -24.34 0.71 -58.78
N ARG A 557 -23.78 -0.50 -58.55
CA ARG A 557 -23.74 -1.60 -59.53
C ARG A 557 -24.53 -2.80 -59.00
N ASN A 558 -25.47 -3.27 -59.81
CA ASN A 558 -26.37 -4.39 -59.49
C ASN A 558 -26.18 -5.53 -60.51
N TYR A 559 -25.85 -6.73 -60.04
CA TYR A 559 -25.35 -7.84 -60.87
C TYR A 559 -25.90 -9.20 -60.42
N TYR A 560 -26.94 -9.72 -61.09
CA TYR A 560 -27.80 -10.79 -60.59
C TYR A 560 -28.49 -10.47 -59.25
N GLY A 561 -28.90 -9.22 -59.01
CA GLY A 561 -29.48 -8.79 -57.74
C GLY A 561 -30.75 -7.94 -57.86
N THR A 562 -31.40 -7.70 -56.73
CA THR A 562 -32.52 -6.76 -56.60
C THR A 562 -32.09 -5.55 -55.77
N VAL A 563 -32.34 -4.34 -56.26
CA VAL A 563 -32.13 -3.11 -55.48
C VAL A 563 -33.35 -2.19 -55.54
N THR A 564 -33.76 -1.67 -54.38
CA THR A 564 -34.79 -0.65 -54.21
C THR A 564 -34.17 0.57 -53.55
N ILE A 565 -34.36 1.74 -54.16
CA ILE A 565 -33.69 2.98 -53.77
C ILE A 565 -34.74 4.09 -53.66
N GLU A 566 -34.82 4.75 -52.51
CA GLU A 566 -35.78 5.81 -52.21
C GLU A 566 -35.05 7.01 -51.62
N GLY A 567 -35.24 8.21 -52.19
CA GLY A 567 -34.68 9.45 -51.64
C GLY A 567 -33.15 9.60 -51.65
N ALA A 568 -32.41 8.65 -52.24
CA ALA A 568 -30.94 8.60 -52.16
C ALA A 568 -30.24 9.33 -53.32
N THR A 569 -28.96 9.69 -53.11
CA THR A 569 -28.08 10.14 -54.21
C THR A 569 -27.09 9.05 -54.62
N LEU A 570 -27.12 8.63 -55.89
CA LEU A 570 -26.14 7.73 -56.49
C LEU A 570 -25.17 8.53 -57.36
N SER A 571 -23.86 8.35 -57.19
CA SER A 571 -22.85 9.14 -57.91
C SER A 571 -21.60 8.35 -58.32
N GLY A 572 -21.44 8.05 -59.60
CA GLY A 572 -20.13 7.69 -60.19
C GLY A 572 -19.45 8.93 -60.75
N LYS A 573 -18.21 9.24 -60.32
CA LYS A 573 -17.46 10.44 -60.72
C LYS A 573 -15.94 10.25 -60.72
N ASN A 574 -15.21 11.06 -61.47
CA ASN A 574 -13.74 11.14 -61.46
C ASN A 574 -12.98 9.84 -61.81
N GLY A 575 -13.64 8.83 -62.40
CA GLY A 575 -12.96 7.69 -63.05
C GLY A 575 -12.89 7.86 -64.57
N SER A 576 -12.28 6.89 -65.24
CA SER A 576 -12.30 6.79 -66.72
C SER A 576 -13.71 6.53 -67.25
N ASN A 577 -14.47 5.65 -66.58
CA ASN A 577 -15.91 5.48 -66.79
C ASN A 577 -16.68 5.86 -65.52
N ASN A 578 -17.86 6.46 -65.69
CA ASN A 578 -18.62 7.04 -64.58
C ASN A 578 -20.11 6.72 -64.71
N TYR A 579 -20.60 5.80 -63.88
CA TYR A 579 -21.97 5.29 -63.90
C TYR A 579 -22.74 5.71 -62.64
N GLY A 580 -23.94 6.25 -62.79
CA GLY A 580 -24.82 6.52 -61.65
C GLY A 580 -25.43 5.25 -61.11
N LEU A 581 -26.26 4.58 -61.93
CA LEU A 581 -26.82 3.26 -61.68
C LEU A 581 -26.46 2.33 -62.85
N HIS A 582 -25.81 1.20 -62.55
CA HIS A 582 -25.42 0.19 -63.53
C HIS A 582 -26.11 -1.16 -63.23
N ASN A 583 -27.07 -1.56 -64.05
CA ASN A 583 -27.84 -2.79 -63.92
C ASN A 583 -27.49 -3.78 -65.05
N HIS A 584 -27.26 -5.05 -64.71
CA HIS A 584 -26.64 -6.03 -65.61
C HIS A 584 -27.26 -7.43 -65.46
N LEU A 585 -27.35 -8.21 -66.56
CA LEU A 585 -27.95 -9.56 -66.57
C LEU A 585 -29.38 -9.55 -66.01
N SER A 586 -29.87 -10.60 -65.34
CA SER A 586 -31.26 -10.71 -64.88
C SER A 586 -31.59 -9.86 -63.64
N SER A 587 -30.93 -8.72 -63.45
CA SER A 587 -31.06 -7.86 -62.27
C SER A 587 -32.29 -6.94 -62.33
N THR A 588 -32.83 -6.60 -61.15
CA THR A 588 -33.94 -5.65 -61.01
C THR A 588 -33.49 -4.44 -60.19
N ALA A 589 -33.67 -3.23 -60.70
CA ALA A 589 -33.43 -1.99 -59.96
C ALA A 589 -34.63 -1.06 -60.00
N THR A 590 -35.08 -0.58 -58.84
CA THR A 590 -36.08 0.47 -58.72
C THR A 590 -35.48 1.66 -57.99
N ALA A 591 -35.61 2.87 -58.55
CA ALA A 591 -35.21 4.10 -57.90
C ALA A 591 -36.33 5.14 -57.92
N THR A 592 -36.76 5.59 -56.74
CA THR A 592 -37.80 6.61 -56.57
C THR A 592 -37.27 7.81 -55.80
N GLN A 593 -37.76 9.02 -56.14
CA GLN A 593 -37.38 10.28 -55.47
C GLN A 593 -35.87 10.54 -55.36
N SER A 594 -35.07 9.92 -56.25
CA SER A 594 -33.62 9.78 -56.11
C SER A 594 -32.87 10.67 -57.09
N VAL A 595 -31.59 10.94 -56.82
CA VAL A 595 -30.70 11.69 -57.71
C VAL A 595 -29.60 10.79 -58.24
N ILE A 596 -29.60 10.51 -59.54
CA ILE A 596 -28.67 9.57 -60.17
C ILE A 596 -27.68 10.34 -61.06
N LYS A 597 -26.39 10.26 -60.72
CA LYS A 597 -25.31 11.05 -61.33
C LYS A 597 -24.24 10.13 -61.92
N GLY A 598 -23.95 10.25 -63.22
CA GLY A 598 -22.86 9.53 -63.86
C GLY A 598 -22.43 10.21 -65.14
N GLY A 599 -21.11 10.42 -65.33
CA GLY A 599 -20.56 11.13 -66.48
C GLY A 599 -20.71 10.38 -67.81
N THR A 600 -20.45 9.06 -67.80
CA THR A 600 -20.59 8.18 -68.97
C THR A 600 -22.06 7.87 -69.20
N ASN A 601 -22.73 7.38 -68.16
CA ASN A 601 -24.17 7.14 -68.15
C ASN A 601 -24.75 7.48 -66.78
N ALA A 602 -25.83 8.24 -66.74
CA ALA A 602 -26.63 8.35 -65.52
C ALA A 602 -27.21 6.97 -65.15
N VAL A 603 -27.75 6.26 -66.14
CA VAL A 603 -28.27 4.89 -65.99
C VAL A 603 -27.80 4.03 -67.16
N TYR A 604 -27.20 2.88 -66.85
CA TYR A 604 -26.75 1.90 -67.83
C TYR A 604 -27.41 0.56 -67.54
N ASN A 605 -28.31 0.10 -68.43
CA ASN A 605 -28.99 -1.18 -68.30
C ASN A 605 -28.62 -2.13 -69.44
N VAL A 606 -28.11 -3.31 -69.11
CA VAL A 606 -27.75 -4.37 -70.08
C VAL A 606 -28.29 -5.74 -69.63
N GLY A 607 -29.58 -5.75 -69.30
CA GLY A 607 -30.35 -6.94 -68.95
C GLY A 607 -31.34 -6.66 -67.82
N GLY A 608 -32.36 -7.51 -67.69
CA GLY A 608 -33.30 -7.39 -66.58
C GLY A 608 -34.12 -6.09 -66.65
N THR A 609 -34.46 -5.52 -65.49
CA THR A 609 -35.39 -4.37 -65.43
C THR A 609 -34.82 -3.21 -64.61
N VAL A 610 -35.08 -1.99 -65.08
CA VAL A 610 -34.81 -0.76 -64.33
C VAL A 610 -36.05 0.13 -64.40
N THR A 611 -36.57 0.54 -63.25
CA THR A 611 -37.70 1.46 -63.12
C THR A 611 -37.30 2.69 -62.32
N LEU A 612 -37.55 3.88 -62.88
CA LEU A 612 -37.23 5.17 -62.28
C LEU A 612 -38.51 5.99 -62.13
N SER A 613 -38.82 6.42 -60.91
CA SER A 613 -39.98 7.28 -60.62
C SER A 613 -39.57 8.56 -59.90
N ASN A 614 -40.18 9.70 -60.23
CA ASN A 614 -40.04 10.96 -59.48
C ASN A 614 -38.58 11.41 -59.25
N SER A 615 -37.66 11.03 -60.14
CA SER A 615 -36.21 11.08 -59.92
C SER A 615 -35.50 12.08 -60.85
N ARG A 616 -34.28 12.48 -60.49
CA ARG A 616 -33.45 13.42 -61.26
C ARG A 616 -32.19 12.75 -61.78
N LEU A 617 -32.00 12.79 -63.10
CA LEU A 617 -30.79 12.34 -63.78
C LEU A 617 -29.81 13.51 -63.99
N VAL A 618 -28.51 13.24 -63.79
CA VAL A 618 -27.43 14.22 -63.98
C VAL A 618 -26.27 13.56 -64.73
N GLY A 619 -25.75 14.24 -65.75
CA GLY A 619 -24.66 13.74 -66.59
C GLY A 619 -25.16 12.95 -67.80
N GLY A 620 -24.46 11.86 -68.12
CA GLY A 620 -24.57 11.10 -69.35
C GLY A 620 -25.91 10.39 -69.59
N ALA A 621 -26.00 9.74 -70.75
CA ALA A 621 -27.23 9.19 -71.30
C ALA A 621 -27.84 8.06 -70.44
N VAL A 622 -29.12 7.76 -70.68
CA VAL A 622 -29.73 6.49 -70.29
C VAL A 622 -29.45 5.48 -71.39
N TYR A 623 -28.95 4.30 -71.04
CA TYR A 623 -28.68 3.21 -71.99
C TYR A 623 -29.49 1.95 -71.66
N GLY A 624 -29.99 1.28 -72.70
CA GLY A 624 -30.82 0.09 -72.60
C GLY A 624 -32.29 0.38 -72.24
N THR A 625 -33.06 -0.69 -72.02
CA THR A 625 -34.49 -0.60 -71.68
C THR A 625 -34.66 -0.13 -70.25
N VAL A 626 -35.19 1.08 -70.05
CA VAL A 626 -35.45 1.67 -68.73
C VAL A 626 -36.86 2.28 -68.74
N THR A 627 -37.65 1.96 -67.72
CA THR A 627 -38.99 2.55 -67.51
C THR A 627 -38.84 3.82 -66.69
N CYS A 628 -39.26 4.96 -67.22
CA CYS A 628 -39.23 6.25 -66.52
C CYS A 628 -40.63 6.84 -66.36
N VAL A 629 -40.97 7.29 -65.15
CA VAL A 629 -42.22 7.98 -64.80
C VAL A 629 -41.89 9.24 -63.99
N ALA A 630 -42.34 10.42 -64.43
CA ALA A 630 -42.03 11.70 -63.77
C ALA A 630 -40.52 11.92 -63.51
N VAL A 631 -39.67 11.69 -64.52
CA VAL A 631 -38.21 11.80 -64.42
C VAL A 631 -37.72 13.11 -65.06
N SER A 632 -36.72 13.76 -64.45
CA SER A 632 -36.13 15.01 -64.95
C SER A 632 -34.65 14.89 -65.30
N ARG A 633 -34.19 15.66 -66.28
CA ARG A 633 -32.76 15.90 -66.59
C ARG A 633 -32.57 17.38 -66.90
N GLY A 634 -31.70 18.06 -66.13
CA GLY A 634 -31.50 19.50 -66.27
C GLY A 634 -32.77 20.29 -65.92
N THR A 635 -33.34 20.97 -66.92
CA THR A 635 -34.64 21.67 -66.89
C THR A 635 -35.77 20.89 -67.58
N THR A 636 -35.47 19.75 -68.23
CA THR A 636 -36.45 18.91 -68.92
C THR A 636 -37.12 17.96 -67.94
N PHE A 637 -38.45 17.82 -68.04
CA PHE A 637 -39.25 16.89 -67.25
C PHE A 637 -40.11 16.02 -68.17
N ASN A 638 -40.06 14.71 -67.98
CA ASN A 638 -40.85 13.74 -68.71
C ASN A 638 -41.84 13.05 -67.77
N ALA A 639 -43.14 13.21 -68.04
CA ALA A 639 -44.19 12.50 -67.31
C ALA A 639 -44.11 10.97 -67.53
N SER A 640 -43.77 10.54 -68.74
CA SER A 640 -43.47 9.16 -69.10
C SER A 640 -42.32 9.10 -70.13
N GLY A 641 -41.53 8.03 -70.07
CA GLY A 641 -40.33 7.86 -70.92
C GLY A 641 -39.11 8.62 -70.39
N CYS A 642 -37.91 8.12 -70.67
CA CYS A 642 -36.68 8.69 -70.10
C CYS A 642 -36.21 9.93 -70.88
N PRO A 643 -35.75 11.00 -70.20
CA PRO A 643 -35.15 12.18 -70.82
C PRO A 643 -33.67 11.95 -71.18
#